data_AF-A0A936E694-F1
#
_entry.id   AF-A0A936E694-F1
#
_cell.length_a   1.000
_cell.length_b   1.000
_cell.length_c   1.000
_cell.angle_alpha   90.00
_cell.angle_beta   90.00
_cell.angle_gamma   90.00
#
_symmetry.space_group_name_H-M   'P 1'
#
loop_
_entity.id
_entity.type
_entity.pdbx_description
1 polymer ?
#
loop_
_entity_poly.entity_id
_entity_poly.type
_entity_poly.pdbx_seq_one_letter_code
_entity_poly.pdbx_strand_id
1 'polypeptide(L)'
;MADDIPAIPEGGFTSGGQLKAWLDRLPAEHKAPIALFIATQAALRALPLANLAFEDGNREPEWSRALTMAVFRANAISRAARKYPASEIGNAAAAASSSAAASSAASASAAASAASSSASSAAYAADAAADATAAYADAAAAARAARAAAYAADAAASAAASSAAAASSASAAAYAARAAAADVWNETTADAHLAARREITRRDIDFPLWSGKQPAWWLKEWRSLRSRLNALGVRKGGGAGSGNWKVWTDWYAARIEGKATSWGSSTNQSDELERRIALGDHGRSGFWEQEPEDINAEIAKWIAEARSPELPPEILPTTRKRSGKKNPASALENVHEQLKDLVDTAARQEETVGALRQSAEKTLNETDPPKPPPATEATPILTDEATAVDRLGRAPFARALAERMDRVWLNGAAEGFAAHLHGPWGSGKSSVFRMMENILSTKARRFLTPDARRAAARLGNGADDAPRWVVVRFNAWQNERHKLPWWPLVREVNRAVGGSLWEGGWPRWKTAFWRWPLHWGSWLTWRGVSDFPHLLLTALGLLLLAALAWAFSGEAKPADPGFLLTLADRFLGDHFPLFKLPEKPPSPFDGSVAALSGGVAKVLAFLGGVIALGPILQRFMFGSEGAAKIYSDLASDPLLTLKRQFTRIVRRARAPVAIFIDDLDRCNAEFVCNLLEGIQSTFRNSDVAYVVAADRFWVKSSFEQRYEKFGESVGDAGQPLGYLFLDKLFQLSIPLPILSRATVEQYLKDLLRPPPGEKEFVSANSESADEKTTGIHPTPSPSAPAPDYEAELKTARERVRSLKSGPLTQQSGEALIAELGDTHVSREAVALEFARSEAAVAEAKHVLHEYDECMPANPRVMKRMLNAFGLRQQIGFIGGDPLPLGVVARWTILEQRWPALADLLGEKPSRIIAFQKDNAEDDSALAPFAGNREIITVVGLNAADALTEAHVARLAKGE
;
A
#
# COMPACT_ATOMS: atom_id res chain seq x y z
N MET A 1 23.04 -31.93 -6.18
CA MET A 1 23.24 -30.49 -5.89
C MET A 1 23.54 -29.69 -7.15
N ALA A 2 24.58 -30.01 -7.93
CA ALA A 2 24.89 -29.25 -9.15
C ALA A 2 23.82 -29.38 -10.26
N ASP A 3 23.07 -30.49 -10.29
CA ASP A 3 22.10 -30.76 -11.37
C ASP A 3 20.74 -30.03 -11.22
N ASP A 4 20.41 -29.52 -10.02
CA ASP A 4 19.12 -28.86 -9.72
C ASP A 4 19.20 -27.32 -9.64
N ILE A 5 20.40 -26.74 -9.76
CA ILE A 5 20.61 -25.29 -9.69
C ILE A 5 20.68 -24.71 -11.13
N PRO A 6 19.82 -23.74 -11.48
CA PRO A 6 19.80 -23.15 -12.82
C PRO A 6 21.15 -22.49 -13.13
N ALA A 7 21.59 -22.63 -14.38
CA ALA A 7 22.80 -21.99 -14.87
C ALA A 7 22.75 -20.46 -14.72
N ILE A 8 23.86 -19.88 -14.29
CA ILE A 8 24.07 -18.43 -14.23
C ILE A 8 24.35 -17.93 -15.66
N PRO A 9 23.87 -16.74 -16.05
CA PRO A 9 24.08 -16.20 -17.40
C PRO A 9 25.57 -16.12 -17.79
N GLU A 10 25.92 -16.41 -19.04
CA GLU A 10 27.32 -16.45 -19.54
C GLU A 10 28.07 -15.10 -19.40
N GLY A 11 27.35 -13.98 -19.22
CA GLY A 11 27.91 -12.65 -18.96
C GLY A 11 27.80 -12.18 -17.50
N GLY A 12 27.34 -13.03 -16.57
CA GLY A 12 27.03 -12.66 -15.20
C GLY A 12 25.77 -11.79 -15.06
N PHE A 13 25.52 -11.29 -13.85
CA PHE A 13 24.42 -10.38 -13.58
C PHE A 13 24.86 -8.93 -13.82
N THR A 14 23.97 -8.10 -14.35
CA THR A 14 24.19 -6.65 -14.50
C THR A 14 23.09 -5.81 -13.87
N SER A 15 22.07 -6.45 -13.29
CA SER A 15 20.95 -5.82 -12.59
C SER A 15 20.29 -6.78 -11.61
N GLY A 16 19.60 -6.25 -10.61
CA GLY A 16 18.84 -7.03 -9.64
C GLY A 16 17.69 -7.81 -10.29
N GLY A 17 17.13 -7.31 -11.39
CA GLY A 17 16.11 -8.04 -12.17
C GLY A 17 16.61 -9.40 -12.69
N GLN A 18 17.84 -9.43 -13.21
CA GLN A 18 18.47 -10.69 -13.66
C GLN A 18 18.80 -11.62 -12.49
N LEU A 19 19.32 -11.06 -11.40
CA LEU A 19 19.61 -11.82 -10.18
C LEU A 19 18.33 -12.44 -9.60
N LYS A 20 17.24 -11.67 -9.49
CA LYS A 20 15.93 -12.15 -9.04
C LYS A 20 15.40 -13.27 -9.92
N ALA A 21 15.45 -13.11 -11.24
CA ALA A 21 14.99 -14.13 -12.19
C ALA A 21 15.79 -15.44 -12.07
N TRP A 22 17.07 -15.37 -11.70
CA TRP A 22 17.85 -16.56 -11.35
C TRP A 22 17.45 -17.14 -9.99
N LEU A 23 17.33 -16.31 -8.95
CA LEU A 23 16.91 -16.73 -7.60
C LEU A 23 15.52 -17.37 -7.60
N ASP A 24 14.57 -16.87 -8.38
CA ASP A 24 13.20 -17.39 -8.45
C ASP A 24 13.15 -18.81 -9.03
N ARG A 25 14.12 -19.16 -9.89
CA ARG A 25 14.28 -20.48 -10.49
C ARG A 25 14.98 -21.48 -9.57
N LEU A 26 15.52 -21.04 -8.44
CA LEU A 26 16.07 -21.96 -7.44
C LEU A 26 14.96 -22.78 -6.77
N PRO A 27 15.23 -24.06 -6.44
CA PRO A 27 14.38 -24.85 -5.56
C PRO A 27 14.07 -24.10 -4.25
N ALA A 28 12.87 -24.27 -3.71
CA ALA A 28 12.38 -23.52 -2.55
C ALA A 28 13.31 -23.65 -1.33
N GLU A 29 13.88 -24.84 -1.13
CA GLU A 29 14.83 -25.17 -0.06
C GLU A 29 16.16 -24.41 -0.14
N HIS A 30 16.59 -24.03 -1.34
CA HIS A 30 17.86 -23.33 -1.57
C HIS A 30 17.68 -21.82 -1.76
N LYS A 31 16.49 -21.39 -2.18
CA LYS A 31 16.17 -20.00 -2.53
C LYS A 31 16.44 -19.01 -1.38
N ALA A 32 15.85 -19.22 -0.21
CA ALA A 32 16.01 -18.31 0.92
C ALA A 32 17.45 -18.25 1.47
N PRO A 33 18.15 -19.39 1.70
CA PRO A 33 19.54 -19.36 2.16
C PRO A 33 20.52 -18.69 1.19
N ILE A 34 20.36 -18.92 -0.12
CA ILE A 34 21.20 -18.31 -1.16
C ILE A 34 20.89 -16.82 -1.30
N ALA A 35 19.61 -16.44 -1.27
CA ALA A 35 19.20 -15.04 -1.31
C ALA A 35 19.77 -14.23 -0.12
N LEU A 36 19.67 -14.76 1.10
CA LEU A 36 20.25 -14.13 2.29
C LEU A 36 21.79 -14.01 2.20
N PHE A 37 22.47 -15.03 1.67
CA PHE A 37 23.91 -14.99 1.45
C PHE A 37 24.31 -13.83 0.52
N ILE A 38 23.70 -13.76 -0.66
CA ILE A 38 23.99 -12.74 -1.66
C ILE A 38 23.66 -11.34 -1.14
N ALA A 39 22.51 -11.17 -0.49
CA ALA A 39 22.10 -9.89 0.09
C ALA A 39 23.11 -9.39 1.13
N THR A 40 23.58 -10.29 2.01
CA THR A 40 24.56 -9.96 3.06
C THR A 40 25.92 -9.56 2.47
N GLN A 41 26.41 -10.26 1.44
CA GLN A 41 27.69 -9.90 0.81
C GLN A 41 27.60 -8.56 0.06
N ALA A 42 26.50 -8.31 -0.65
CA ALA A 42 26.27 -7.04 -1.34
C ALA A 42 26.25 -5.85 -0.35
N ALA A 43 25.53 -5.98 0.75
CA ALA A 43 25.47 -4.95 1.79
C ALA A 43 26.82 -4.71 2.47
N LEU A 44 27.58 -5.78 2.75
CA LEU A 44 28.92 -5.65 3.31
C LEU A 44 29.86 -4.92 2.35
N ARG A 45 29.78 -5.16 1.03
CA ARG A 45 30.58 -4.41 0.04
C ARG A 45 30.24 -2.92 0.01
N ALA A 46 28.96 -2.58 0.23
CA ALA A 46 28.50 -1.19 0.26
C ALA A 46 28.79 -0.46 1.57
N LEU A 47 29.02 -1.19 2.68
CA LEU A 47 29.17 -0.62 4.04
C LEU A 47 30.16 0.55 4.13
N PRO A 48 31.37 0.51 3.53
CA PRO A 48 32.33 1.61 3.65
C PRO A 48 31.85 2.94 3.07
N LEU A 49 30.85 2.91 2.21
CA LEU A 49 30.27 4.11 1.58
C LEU A 49 29.42 4.93 2.56
N ALA A 50 29.10 4.40 3.75
CA ALA A 50 28.59 5.19 4.87
C ALA A 50 29.55 6.34 5.27
N ASN A 51 30.85 6.23 4.93
CA ASN A 51 31.83 7.32 5.07
C ASN A 51 31.36 8.64 4.43
N LEU A 52 30.61 8.55 3.35
CA LEU A 52 30.17 9.70 2.58
C LEU A 52 29.03 10.49 3.27
N ALA A 53 28.52 9.99 4.41
CA ALA A 53 27.65 10.74 5.30
C ALA A 53 28.41 11.76 6.18
N PHE A 54 29.75 11.66 6.26
CA PHE A 54 30.57 12.60 7.01
C PHE A 54 31.00 13.75 6.07
N GLU A 55 30.60 14.99 6.39
CA GLU A 55 30.98 16.17 5.61
C GLU A 55 32.50 16.45 5.70
N ASP A 56 33.10 16.95 4.62
CA ASP A 56 34.48 17.44 4.63
C ASP A 56 34.52 18.86 5.24
N GLY A 57 34.48 18.93 6.57
CA GLY A 57 34.54 20.18 7.34
C GLY A 57 34.25 19.96 8.82
N ASN A 58 34.73 20.86 9.69
CA ASN A 58 34.80 20.73 11.16
C ASN A 58 33.47 20.50 11.95
N ARG A 59 32.36 20.14 11.31
CA ARG A 59 31.10 19.77 11.99
C ARG A 59 30.58 18.46 11.42
N GLU A 60 30.71 17.39 12.20
CA GLU A 60 30.11 16.09 11.89
C GLU A 60 28.64 16.10 12.36
N PRO A 61 27.65 15.94 11.46
CA PRO A 61 26.24 15.91 11.84
C PRO A 61 25.94 14.71 12.73
N GLU A 62 25.13 14.86 13.79
CA GLU A 62 24.83 13.76 14.72
C GLU A 62 24.19 12.54 14.02
N TRP A 63 23.42 12.79 12.94
CA TRP A 63 22.80 11.73 12.14
C TRP A 63 23.80 10.85 11.36
N SER A 64 25.02 11.32 11.07
CA SER A 64 26.01 10.50 10.35
C SER A 64 26.49 9.32 11.19
N ARG A 65 26.61 9.53 12.51
CA ARG A 65 26.93 8.49 13.50
C ARG A 65 25.77 7.51 13.68
N ALA A 66 24.54 8.01 13.75
CA ALA A 66 23.34 7.17 13.81
C ALA A 66 23.14 6.32 12.53
N LEU A 67 23.35 6.90 11.35
CA LEU A 67 23.33 6.18 10.08
C LEU A 67 24.39 5.09 10.06
N THR A 68 25.62 5.43 10.42
CA THR A 68 26.73 4.48 10.43
C THR A 68 26.46 3.31 11.39
N MET A 69 25.91 3.59 12.58
CA MET A 69 25.48 2.55 13.53
C MET A 69 24.41 1.65 12.93
N ALA A 70 23.39 2.23 12.29
CA ALA A 70 22.31 1.46 11.66
C ALA A 70 22.81 0.54 10.54
N VAL A 71 23.77 1.02 9.72
CA VAL A 71 24.41 0.22 8.66
C VAL A 71 25.20 -0.95 9.26
N PHE A 72 26.03 -0.71 10.28
CA PHE A 72 26.80 -1.77 10.95
C PHE A 72 25.88 -2.82 11.57
N ARG A 73 24.84 -2.37 12.30
CA ARG A 73 23.85 -3.23 12.95
C ARG A 73 23.12 -4.11 11.95
N ALA A 74 22.59 -3.54 10.88
CA ALA A 74 21.83 -4.29 9.87
C ALA A 74 22.68 -5.39 9.21
N ASN A 75 23.94 -5.08 8.88
CA ASN A 75 24.89 -6.05 8.33
C ASN A 75 25.27 -7.16 9.34
N ALA A 76 25.42 -6.82 10.61
CA ALA A 76 25.73 -7.80 11.65
C ALA A 76 24.55 -8.75 11.90
N ILE A 77 23.31 -8.24 11.89
CA ILE A 77 22.10 -9.05 12.09
C ILE A 77 21.83 -9.96 10.88
N SER A 78 21.96 -9.45 9.65
CA SER A 78 21.75 -10.28 8.44
C SER A 78 22.73 -11.45 8.39
N ARG A 79 23.96 -11.22 8.86
CA ARG A 79 24.96 -12.26 9.07
C ARG A 79 24.54 -13.23 10.18
N ALA A 80 24.18 -12.74 11.37
CA ALA A 80 23.78 -13.58 12.50
C ALA A 80 22.59 -14.50 12.16
N ALA A 81 21.63 -14.02 11.36
CA ALA A 81 20.47 -14.79 10.89
C ALA A 81 20.84 -16.04 10.09
N ARG A 82 22.00 -16.07 9.41
CA ARG A 82 22.50 -17.27 8.73
C ARG A 82 22.99 -18.34 9.69
N LYS A 83 23.55 -17.93 10.84
CA LYS A 83 24.03 -18.85 11.88
C LYS A 83 22.90 -19.31 12.79
N TYR A 84 21.99 -18.42 13.12
CA TYR A 84 20.89 -18.60 14.07
C TYR A 84 19.56 -18.17 13.45
N PRO A 85 18.94 -19.02 12.62
CA PRO A 85 17.61 -18.75 12.10
C PRO A 85 16.58 -18.95 13.23
N ALA A 86 16.39 -17.92 14.05
CA ALA A 86 15.43 -17.87 15.14
C ALA A 86 14.47 -16.69 14.94
N SER A 87 13.22 -16.82 15.38
CA SER A 87 12.20 -15.77 15.28
C SER A 87 12.65 -14.45 15.95
N GLU A 88 13.41 -14.54 17.04
CA GLU A 88 14.02 -13.39 17.72
C GLU A 88 14.95 -12.59 16.80
N ILE A 89 15.74 -13.28 15.98
CA ILE A 89 16.67 -12.65 15.04
C ILE A 89 15.92 -12.10 13.82
N GLY A 90 14.85 -12.76 13.38
CA GLY A 90 13.95 -12.21 12.36
C GLY A 90 13.32 -10.88 12.80
N ASN A 91 12.86 -10.79 14.05
CA ASN A 91 12.32 -9.55 14.62
C ASN A 91 13.39 -8.46 14.75
N ALA A 92 14.60 -8.82 15.19
CA ALA A 92 15.73 -7.89 15.24
C ALA A 92 16.12 -7.38 13.84
N ALA A 93 16.04 -8.23 12.82
CA ALA A 93 16.33 -7.90 11.43
C ALA A 93 15.31 -6.91 10.85
N ALA A 94 14.01 -7.12 11.08
CA ALA A 94 12.97 -6.18 10.68
C ALA A 94 13.12 -4.79 11.34
N ALA A 95 13.49 -4.77 12.63
CA ALA A 95 13.77 -3.53 13.36
C ALA A 95 15.03 -2.81 12.82
N ALA A 96 16.08 -3.55 12.49
CA ALA A 96 17.30 -2.99 11.93
C ALA A 96 17.11 -2.47 10.50
N SER A 97 16.31 -3.15 9.67
CA SER A 97 15.89 -2.67 8.35
C SER A 97 15.17 -1.33 8.47
N SER A 98 14.19 -1.24 9.36
CA SER A 98 13.42 0.00 9.60
C SER A 98 14.32 1.16 10.07
N SER A 99 15.31 0.88 10.92
CA SER A 99 16.28 1.88 11.39
C SER A 99 17.23 2.35 10.30
N ALA A 100 17.78 1.43 9.49
CA ALA A 100 18.67 1.78 8.38
C ALA A 100 17.94 2.56 7.27
N ALA A 101 16.69 2.20 6.95
CA ALA A 101 15.85 2.91 6.00
C ALA A 101 15.43 4.31 6.51
N ALA A 102 15.16 4.46 7.81
CA ALA A 102 14.87 5.77 8.39
C ALA A 102 16.10 6.68 8.35
N SER A 103 17.29 6.15 8.64
CA SER A 103 18.55 6.90 8.57
C SER A 103 18.95 7.28 7.15
N SER A 104 18.68 6.44 6.15
CA SER A 104 18.98 6.72 4.73
C SER A 104 18.14 7.86 4.14
N ALA A 105 16.95 8.10 4.69
CA ALA A 105 16.04 9.17 4.27
C ALA A 105 16.46 10.58 4.76
N ALA A 106 17.43 10.67 5.69
CA ALA A 106 17.80 11.91 6.36
C ALA A 106 18.90 12.75 5.65
N SER A 107 19.40 12.32 4.48
CA SER A 107 20.66 12.84 3.93
C SER A 107 20.48 13.56 2.56
N ALA A 108 20.86 14.85 2.46
CA ALA A 108 20.45 15.74 1.35
C ALA A 108 21.55 16.12 0.30
N SER A 109 22.69 15.43 0.26
CA SER A 109 23.80 15.70 -0.70
C SER A 109 24.09 14.52 -1.63
N ALA A 110 24.82 14.73 -2.74
CA ALA A 110 25.20 13.64 -3.65
C ALA A 110 26.15 12.60 -3.01
N ALA A 111 27.00 13.02 -2.07
CA ALA A 111 27.79 12.12 -1.22
C ALA A 111 26.87 11.33 -0.27
N ALA A 112 25.85 12.00 0.25
CA ALA A 112 24.77 11.39 1.01
C ALA A 112 23.93 10.39 0.17
N SER A 113 23.80 10.54 -1.15
CA SER A 113 23.14 9.53 -2.01
C SER A 113 23.86 8.18 -2.00
N ALA A 114 25.21 8.19 -1.96
CA ALA A 114 26.00 6.96 -1.85
C ALA A 114 25.88 6.33 -0.45
N ALA A 115 25.90 7.15 0.61
CA ALA A 115 25.68 6.67 1.98
C ALA A 115 24.23 6.16 2.20
N SER A 116 23.25 6.81 1.60
CA SER A 116 21.83 6.41 1.61
C SER A 116 21.61 5.10 0.85
N SER A 117 22.29 4.94 -0.30
CA SER A 117 22.25 3.67 -1.05
C SER A 117 22.96 2.54 -0.29
N SER A 118 24.05 2.83 0.43
CA SER A 118 24.70 1.89 1.35
C SER A 118 23.77 1.45 2.49
N ALA A 119 23.07 2.39 3.12
CA ALA A 119 22.07 2.11 4.15
C ALA A 119 20.85 1.35 3.61
N SER A 120 20.42 1.65 2.39
CA SER A 120 19.34 0.91 1.71
C SER A 120 19.75 -0.53 1.41
N SER A 121 21.00 -0.75 0.95
CA SER A 121 21.53 -2.10 0.73
C SER A 121 21.55 -2.92 2.04
N ALA A 122 21.98 -2.29 3.15
CA ALA A 122 21.97 -2.91 4.47
C ALA A 122 20.55 -3.22 4.98
N ALA A 123 19.58 -2.32 4.74
CA ALA A 123 18.18 -2.54 5.09
C ALA A 123 17.58 -3.74 4.35
N TYR A 124 17.77 -3.82 3.03
CA TYR A 124 17.30 -4.96 2.23
C TYR A 124 18.00 -6.28 2.58
N ALA A 125 19.27 -6.24 3.01
CA ALA A 125 19.92 -7.44 3.54
C ALA A 125 19.31 -7.91 4.87
N ALA A 126 18.87 -6.99 5.73
CA ALA A 126 18.15 -7.31 6.96
C ALA A 126 16.71 -7.79 6.67
N ASP A 127 16.01 -7.25 5.66
CA ASP A 127 14.72 -7.79 5.21
C ASP A 127 14.87 -9.22 4.67
N ALA A 128 15.89 -9.45 3.82
CA ALA A 128 16.21 -10.80 3.34
C ALA A 128 16.47 -11.77 4.50
N ALA A 129 17.07 -11.29 5.60
CA ALA A 129 17.31 -12.07 6.80
C ALA A 129 16.01 -12.40 7.54
N ALA A 130 15.13 -11.42 7.75
CA ALA A 130 13.82 -11.64 8.36
C ALA A 130 12.99 -12.65 7.55
N ASP A 131 12.89 -12.45 6.24
CA ASP A 131 12.14 -13.34 5.35
C ASP A 131 12.77 -14.74 5.25
N ALA A 132 14.10 -14.86 5.23
CA ALA A 132 14.77 -16.16 5.22
C ALA A 132 14.56 -16.94 6.53
N THR A 133 14.51 -16.26 7.69
CA THR A 133 14.14 -16.92 8.95
C THR A 133 12.68 -17.40 8.97
N ALA A 134 11.79 -16.71 8.25
CA ALA A 134 10.38 -17.10 8.10
C ALA A 134 10.13 -18.16 7.02
N ALA A 135 11.08 -18.36 6.08
CA ALA A 135 10.92 -19.25 4.93
C ALA A 135 10.78 -20.73 5.27
N TYR A 136 11.26 -21.16 6.45
CA TYR A 136 10.99 -22.51 6.94
C TYR A 136 9.50 -22.76 7.26
N ALA A 137 8.69 -21.71 7.39
CA ALA A 137 7.25 -21.79 7.66
C ALA A 137 6.36 -21.36 6.47
N ASP A 138 6.92 -20.68 5.46
CA ASP A 138 6.16 -20.07 4.35
C ASP A 138 7.00 -19.96 3.06
N ALA A 139 6.59 -20.67 2.00
CA ALA A 139 7.23 -20.60 0.68
C ALA A 139 7.18 -19.20 0.05
N ALA A 140 6.19 -18.37 0.39
CA ALA A 140 6.13 -16.99 -0.06
C ALA A 140 7.22 -16.11 0.59
N ALA A 141 7.73 -16.48 1.77
CA ALA A 141 8.85 -15.78 2.40
C ALA A 141 10.15 -16.02 1.63
N ALA A 142 10.36 -17.21 1.04
CA ALA A 142 11.51 -17.45 0.17
C ALA A 142 11.51 -16.54 -1.09
N ALA A 143 10.33 -16.27 -1.65
CA ALA A 143 10.18 -15.32 -2.77
C ALA A 143 10.38 -13.85 -2.34
N ARG A 144 10.03 -13.49 -1.09
CA ARG A 144 10.34 -12.16 -0.53
C ARG A 144 11.84 -12.00 -0.26
N ALA A 145 12.50 -13.02 0.29
CA ALA A 145 13.96 -13.04 0.46
C ALA A 145 14.70 -12.87 -0.89
N ALA A 146 14.25 -13.54 -1.95
CA ALA A 146 14.82 -13.39 -3.29
C ALA A 146 14.69 -11.96 -3.86
N ARG A 147 13.54 -11.30 -3.60
CA ARG A 147 13.35 -9.88 -3.96
C ARG A 147 14.26 -8.96 -3.16
N ALA A 148 14.34 -9.15 -1.85
CA ALA A 148 15.19 -8.36 -0.98
C ALA A 148 16.67 -8.48 -1.37
N ALA A 149 17.13 -9.68 -1.75
CA ALA A 149 18.49 -9.89 -2.25
C ALA A 149 18.80 -9.13 -3.54
N ALA A 150 17.85 -9.08 -4.48
CA ALA A 150 17.98 -8.29 -5.70
C ALA A 150 18.07 -6.78 -5.42
N TYR A 151 17.22 -6.26 -4.53
CA TYR A 151 17.26 -4.85 -4.14
C TYR A 151 18.53 -4.49 -3.36
N ALA A 152 19.03 -5.38 -2.51
CA ALA A 152 20.30 -5.18 -1.80
C ALA A 152 21.48 -5.06 -2.78
N ALA A 153 21.52 -5.90 -3.82
CA ALA A 153 22.55 -5.87 -4.86
C ALA A 153 22.46 -4.62 -5.76
N ASP A 154 21.26 -4.23 -6.20
CA ASP A 154 21.04 -2.99 -6.96
C ASP A 154 21.45 -1.74 -6.15
N ALA A 155 21.10 -1.70 -4.86
CA ALA A 155 21.47 -0.60 -3.98
C ALA A 155 22.99 -0.53 -3.74
N ALA A 156 23.67 -1.68 -3.61
CA ALA A 156 25.12 -1.73 -3.47
C ALA A 156 25.84 -1.24 -4.74
N ALA A 157 25.39 -1.67 -5.92
CA ALA A 157 25.93 -1.20 -7.20
C ALA A 157 25.68 0.30 -7.40
N SER A 158 24.51 0.79 -7.00
CA SER A 158 24.15 2.22 -7.04
C SER A 158 24.98 3.07 -6.09
N ALA A 159 25.28 2.55 -4.90
CA ALA A 159 26.16 3.20 -3.93
C ALA A 159 27.58 3.34 -4.50
N ALA A 160 28.13 2.28 -5.08
CA ALA A 160 29.45 2.27 -5.72
C ALA A 160 29.51 3.24 -6.90
N ALA A 161 28.49 3.23 -7.77
CA ALA A 161 28.38 4.15 -8.90
C ALA A 161 28.34 5.62 -8.46
N SER A 162 27.53 5.92 -7.44
CA SER A 162 27.36 7.28 -6.90
C SER A 162 28.65 7.79 -6.26
N SER A 163 29.35 6.94 -5.51
CA SER A 163 30.65 7.26 -4.92
C SER A 163 31.71 7.55 -5.99
N ALA A 164 31.82 6.69 -7.01
CA ALA A 164 32.78 6.85 -8.08
C ALA A 164 32.50 8.07 -8.95
N ALA A 165 31.22 8.38 -9.22
CA ALA A 165 30.80 9.58 -9.92
C ALA A 165 31.18 10.85 -9.14
N ALA A 166 30.92 10.87 -7.82
CA ALA A 166 31.22 12.00 -6.95
C ALA A 166 32.73 12.28 -6.85
N ALA A 167 33.57 11.26 -7.00
CA ALA A 167 35.03 11.37 -6.96
C ALA A 167 35.67 11.74 -8.30
N SER A 168 34.90 11.81 -9.40
CA SER A 168 35.40 11.98 -10.76
C SER A 168 35.05 13.35 -11.35
N SER A 169 35.82 13.83 -12.33
CA SER A 169 35.43 15.02 -13.10
C SER A 169 34.12 14.77 -13.84
N ALA A 170 33.37 15.83 -14.14
CA ALA A 170 32.07 15.73 -14.80
C ALA A 170 32.10 14.93 -16.12
N SER A 171 33.19 15.04 -16.89
CA SER A 171 33.37 14.31 -18.16
C SER A 171 33.70 12.82 -17.98
N ALA A 172 34.25 12.41 -16.83
CA ALA A 172 34.63 11.03 -16.53
C ALA A 172 33.63 10.31 -15.60
N ALA A 173 32.73 11.04 -14.95
CA ALA A 173 31.82 10.53 -13.92
C ALA A 173 30.95 9.36 -14.40
N ALA A 174 30.42 9.41 -15.62
CA ALA A 174 29.58 8.34 -16.16
C ALA A 174 30.37 7.04 -16.41
N TYR A 175 31.64 7.13 -16.81
CA TYR A 175 32.49 5.98 -17.02
C TYR A 175 32.92 5.35 -15.69
N ALA A 176 33.35 6.19 -14.73
CA ALA A 176 33.73 5.74 -13.38
C ALA A 176 32.55 5.09 -12.64
N ALA A 177 31.34 5.65 -12.78
CA ALA A 177 30.12 5.09 -12.21
C ALA A 177 29.82 3.68 -12.75
N ARG A 178 29.92 3.51 -14.08
CA ARG A 178 29.69 2.21 -14.73
C ARG A 178 30.74 1.17 -14.33
N ALA A 179 32.01 1.57 -14.25
CA ALA A 179 33.09 0.68 -13.83
C ALA A 179 32.90 0.21 -12.37
N ALA A 180 32.60 1.12 -11.44
CA ALA A 180 32.39 0.76 -10.04
C ALA A 180 31.13 -0.10 -9.81
N ALA A 181 30.05 0.14 -10.56
CA ALA A 181 28.88 -0.75 -10.54
C ALA A 181 29.22 -2.15 -11.09
N ALA A 182 30.02 -2.23 -12.15
CA ALA A 182 30.45 -3.51 -12.72
C ALA A 182 31.30 -4.32 -11.73
N ASP A 183 32.18 -3.68 -10.96
CA ASP A 183 32.95 -4.35 -9.89
C ASP A 183 32.03 -5.09 -8.89
N VAL A 184 30.94 -4.44 -8.47
CA VAL A 184 29.97 -5.02 -7.51
C VAL A 184 29.18 -6.18 -8.14
N TRP A 185 28.79 -6.04 -9.41
CA TRP A 185 28.04 -7.05 -10.14
C TRP A 185 28.87 -8.30 -10.47
N ASN A 186 30.15 -8.11 -10.80
CA ASN A 186 31.09 -9.20 -11.02
C ASN A 186 31.27 -10.04 -9.75
N GLU A 187 31.42 -9.39 -8.60
CA GLU A 187 31.52 -10.09 -7.31
C GLU A 187 30.19 -10.75 -6.88
N THR A 188 29.05 -10.12 -7.17
CA THR A 188 27.72 -10.74 -6.94
C THR A 188 27.54 -11.99 -7.79
N THR A 189 28.06 -11.98 -9.02
CA THR A 189 28.09 -13.16 -9.91
C THR A 189 29.01 -14.24 -9.35
N ALA A 190 30.17 -13.87 -8.82
CA ALA A 190 31.08 -14.81 -8.15
C ALA A 190 30.44 -15.46 -6.91
N ASP A 191 29.72 -14.68 -6.09
CA ASP A 191 28.96 -15.19 -4.94
C ASP A 191 27.88 -16.20 -5.36
N ALA A 192 27.16 -15.92 -6.45
CA ALA A 192 26.17 -16.84 -7.00
C ALA A 192 26.81 -18.13 -7.52
N HIS A 193 27.95 -18.05 -8.21
CA HIS A 193 28.70 -19.24 -8.61
C HIS A 193 29.19 -20.05 -7.42
N LEU A 194 29.61 -19.38 -6.34
CA LEU A 194 30.02 -20.03 -5.10
C LEU A 194 28.85 -20.77 -4.43
N ALA A 195 27.69 -20.11 -4.39
CA ALA A 195 26.43 -20.65 -3.89
C ALA A 195 25.91 -21.83 -4.72
N ALA A 196 26.16 -21.82 -6.03
CA ALA A 196 25.69 -22.85 -6.96
C ALA A 196 26.56 -24.11 -6.99
N ARG A 197 27.86 -24.00 -6.71
CA ARG A 197 28.82 -25.13 -6.82
C ARG A 197 28.85 -26.04 -5.58
N ARG A 198 28.34 -25.58 -4.44
CA ARG A 198 28.27 -26.37 -3.20
C ARG A 198 27.16 -25.87 -2.28
N GLU A 199 26.68 -26.76 -1.43
CA GLU A 199 25.77 -26.44 -0.33
C GLU A 199 26.42 -25.42 0.62
N ILE A 200 25.82 -24.24 0.77
CA ILE A 200 26.37 -23.20 1.66
C ILE A 200 26.03 -23.55 3.13
N THR A 201 27.02 -24.01 3.87
CA THR A 201 26.94 -24.39 5.28
C THR A 201 27.00 -23.17 6.22
N ARG A 202 26.73 -23.40 7.52
CA ARG A 202 26.87 -22.38 8.57
C ARG A 202 28.28 -21.78 8.70
N ARG A 203 29.32 -22.49 8.21
CA ARG A 203 30.73 -22.08 8.28
C ARG A 203 31.19 -21.24 7.08
N ASP A 204 30.40 -21.23 6.00
CA ASP A 204 30.69 -20.53 4.75
C ASP A 204 30.43 -19.00 4.84
N ILE A 205 30.11 -18.51 6.03
CA ILE A 205 29.87 -17.11 6.30
C ILE A 205 31.18 -16.28 6.33
N ASP A 206 32.33 -16.95 6.40
CA ASP A 206 33.66 -16.32 6.48
C ASP A 206 34.34 -16.13 5.11
N PHE A 207 33.65 -16.44 3.99
CA PHE A 207 34.24 -16.28 2.65
C PHE A 207 34.74 -14.87 2.38
N PRO A 208 35.93 -14.66 1.81
CA PRO A 208 36.42 -13.32 1.49
C PRO A 208 35.36 -12.48 0.77
N LEU A 209 35.23 -11.21 1.18
CA LEU A 209 34.24 -10.29 0.59
C LEU A 209 34.54 -9.97 -0.88
N TRP A 210 35.78 -10.12 -1.31
CA TRP A 210 36.22 -9.92 -2.68
C TRP A 210 36.95 -11.17 -3.14
N SER A 211 36.58 -11.69 -4.32
CA SER A 211 37.22 -12.84 -4.95
C SER A 211 38.67 -12.55 -5.37
N GLY A 212 38.97 -11.27 -5.64
CA GLY A 212 40.29 -10.78 -6.02
C GLY A 212 40.75 -9.54 -5.22
N LYS A 213 41.65 -8.76 -5.81
CA LYS A 213 42.14 -7.52 -5.19
C LYS A 213 41.01 -6.50 -5.07
N GLN A 214 40.86 -5.89 -3.89
CA GLN A 214 39.81 -4.89 -3.66
C GLN A 214 39.95 -3.70 -4.62
N PRO A 215 38.84 -3.15 -5.15
CA PRO A 215 38.87 -1.96 -5.97
C PRO A 215 39.50 -0.76 -5.24
N ALA A 216 40.27 0.04 -5.96
CA ALA A 216 40.98 1.18 -5.38
C ALA A 216 40.03 2.23 -4.79
N TRP A 217 38.88 2.44 -5.43
CA TRP A 217 37.84 3.36 -4.95
C TRP A 217 37.28 2.90 -3.60
N TRP A 218 37.02 1.61 -3.45
CA TRP A 218 36.47 1.03 -2.22
C TRP A 218 37.48 1.11 -1.07
N LEU A 219 38.76 0.83 -1.35
CA LEU A 219 39.83 0.84 -0.35
C LEU A 219 40.06 2.24 0.23
N LYS A 220 39.87 3.29 -0.58
CA LYS A 220 39.91 4.68 -0.15
C LYS A 220 38.81 4.98 0.88
N GLU A 221 37.57 4.64 0.55
CA GLU A 221 36.42 4.90 1.44
C GLU A 221 36.52 4.10 2.74
N TRP A 222 36.95 2.84 2.68
CA TRP A 222 37.17 2.03 3.89
C TRP A 222 38.26 2.60 4.81
N ARG A 223 39.40 3.02 4.26
CA ARG A 223 40.48 3.64 5.06
C ARG A 223 40.00 4.94 5.70
N SER A 224 39.22 5.74 4.96
CA SER A 224 38.64 6.99 5.44
C SER A 224 37.66 6.75 6.59
N LEU A 225 36.70 5.84 6.40
CA LEU A 225 35.71 5.47 7.43
C LEU A 225 36.39 4.99 8.71
N ARG A 226 37.31 4.04 8.58
CA ARG A 226 38.03 3.45 9.71
C ARG A 226 38.81 4.49 10.48
N SER A 227 39.49 5.40 9.78
CA SER A 227 40.26 6.48 10.40
C SER A 227 39.34 7.43 11.19
N ARG A 228 38.24 7.88 10.59
CA ARG A 228 37.28 8.80 11.22
C ARG A 228 36.61 8.20 12.45
N LEU A 229 36.08 6.98 12.33
CA LEU A 229 35.43 6.30 13.45
C LEU A 229 36.40 6.02 14.61
N ASN A 230 37.67 5.69 14.32
CA ASN A 230 38.66 5.49 15.37
C ASN A 230 39.08 6.82 16.03
N ALA A 231 39.03 7.95 15.32
CA ALA A 231 39.30 9.27 15.88
C ALA A 231 38.18 9.75 16.82
N LEU A 232 36.92 9.40 16.53
CA LEU A 232 35.76 9.73 17.37
C LEU A 232 35.82 9.16 18.80
N GLY A 233 36.58 8.08 19.01
CA GLY A 233 36.73 7.43 20.31
C GLY A 233 37.69 8.12 21.30
N VAL A 234 38.40 9.18 20.90
CA VAL A 234 39.44 9.84 21.70
C VAL A 234 39.01 11.25 22.11
N ARG A 235 38.13 11.39 23.11
CA ARG A 235 37.81 12.69 23.71
C ARG A 235 38.69 12.93 24.95
N LYS A 236 39.50 14.00 24.94
CA LYS A 236 40.31 14.43 26.09
C LYS A 236 39.40 14.72 27.30
N GLY A 237 39.52 13.93 28.37
CA GLY A 237 39.06 14.32 29.72
C GLY A 237 37.97 13.49 30.40
N GLY A 238 37.60 12.31 29.91
CA GLY A 238 36.64 11.41 30.59
C GLY A 238 37.27 10.06 30.92
N GLY A 239 37.21 9.63 32.18
CA GLY A 239 37.67 8.31 32.62
C GLY A 239 36.98 7.16 31.90
N ALA A 240 37.72 6.07 31.68
CA ALA A 240 37.32 4.75 31.16
C ALA A 240 35.85 4.61 30.68
N GLY A 241 35.58 4.99 29.43
CA GLY A 241 34.26 4.78 28.82
C GLY A 241 33.96 5.54 27.53
N SER A 242 34.96 6.09 26.81
CA SER A 242 34.72 6.86 25.58
C SER A 242 34.43 5.96 24.38
N GLY A 243 33.40 6.31 23.58
CA GLY A 243 32.84 5.60 22.43
C GLY A 243 33.80 4.72 21.61
N ASN A 244 33.74 3.41 21.83
CA ASN A 244 34.66 2.42 21.25
C ASN A 244 34.22 1.94 19.84
N TRP A 245 34.16 2.81 18.84
CA TRP A 245 33.89 2.41 17.45
C TRP A 245 34.89 1.40 16.86
N LYS A 246 36.05 1.24 17.52
CA LYS A 246 37.03 0.20 17.24
C LYS A 246 36.43 -1.20 17.24
N VAL A 247 35.35 -1.42 18.00
CA VAL A 247 34.59 -2.66 17.94
C VAL A 247 34.19 -2.93 16.47
N TRP A 248 33.33 -2.12 15.87
CA TRP A 248 32.82 -2.36 14.52
C TRP A 248 33.90 -2.37 13.44
N THR A 249 34.90 -1.50 13.56
CA THR A 249 35.95 -1.43 12.54
C THR A 249 36.89 -2.63 12.56
N ASP A 250 37.17 -3.22 13.71
CA ASP A 250 37.97 -4.45 13.82
C ASP A 250 37.19 -5.67 13.33
N TRP A 251 35.89 -5.76 13.67
CA TRP A 251 35.01 -6.81 13.15
C TRP A 251 34.96 -6.79 11.62
N TYR A 252 34.76 -5.62 11.03
CA TYR A 252 34.71 -5.48 9.58
C TYR A 252 36.09 -5.70 8.92
N ALA A 253 37.19 -5.25 9.54
CA ALA A 253 38.55 -5.54 9.05
C ALA A 253 38.83 -7.05 8.99
N ALA A 254 38.48 -7.77 10.06
CA ALA A 254 38.58 -9.22 10.11
C ALA A 254 37.75 -9.91 9.01
N ARG A 255 36.55 -9.39 8.75
CA ARG A 255 35.64 -9.89 7.70
C ARG A 255 36.27 -9.78 6.31
N ILE A 256 36.95 -8.67 6.02
CA ILE A 256 37.65 -8.46 4.75
C ILE A 256 38.78 -9.47 4.55
N GLU A 257 39.50 -9.80 5.63
CA GLU A 257 40.64 -10.73 5.62
C GLU A 257 40.23 -12.22 5.62
N GLY A 258 38.92 -12.52 5.64
CA GLY A 258 38.40 -13.90 5.69
C GLY A 258 38.75 -14.63 6.99
N LYS A 259 39.05 -13.88 8.07
CA LYS A 259 39.36 -14.46 9.38
C LYS A 259 38.07 -14.84 10.09
N ALA A 260 37.97 -16.09 10.54
CA ALA A 260 36.88 -16.58 11.39
C ALA A 260 36.95 -15.89 12.76
N THR A 261 36.41 -14.68 12.88
CA THR A 261 36.49 -13.91 14.14
C THR A 261 35.19 -13.17 14.41
N SER A 262 34.41 -13.78 15.28
CA SER A 262 33.32 -13.19 16.05
C SER A 262 33.95 -12.41 17.19
N TRP A 263 34.41 -11.20 16.87
CA TRP A 263 34.81 -10.23 17.89
C TRP A 263 36.00 -10.67 18.78
N GLY A 264 36.73 -11.70 18.37
CA GLY A 264 37.96 -12.20 19.00
C GLY A 264 37.80 -13.13 20.19
N SER A 265 36.66 -13.82 20.37
CA SER A 265 36.51 -14.87 21.41
C SER A 265 36.56 -16.30 20.83
N SER A 266 36.74 -17.30 21.71
CA SER A 266 36.81 -18.73 21.34
C SER A 266 35.53 -19.21 20.65
N THR A 267 35.61 -20.20 19.76
CA THR A 267 34.54 -20.58 18.79
C THR A 267 33.13 -20.63 19.38
N ASN A 268 32.91 -21.22 20.58
CA ASN A 268 31.57 -21.29 21.18
C ASN A 268 31.11 -19.99 21.87
N GLN A 269 32.01 -19.24 22.52
CA GLN A 269 31.66 -17.96 23.17
C GLN A 269 31.44 -16.85 22.14
N SER A 270 32.07 -17.00 20.98
CA SER A 270 32.01 -16.06 19.86
C SER A 270 30.66 -16.06 19.17
N ASP A 271 30.04 -17.23 19.16
CA ASP A 271 28.77 -17.52 18.53
C ASP A 271 27.59 -16.94 19.36
N GLU A 272 27.64 -17.09 20.69
CA GLU A 272 26.70 -16.44 21.62
C GLU A 272 26.90 -14.92 21.69
N LEU A 273 28.14 -14.43 21.60
CA LEU A 273 28.43 -13.00 21.54
C LEU A 273 27.83 -12.33 20.29
N GLU A 274 27.92 -12.99 19.12
CA GLU A 274 27.31 -12.50 17.87
C GLU A 274 25.78 -12.47 17.98
N ARG A 275 25.17 -13.48 18.60
CA ARG A 275 23.73 -13.50 18.90
C ARG A 275 23.33 -12.40 19.87
N ARG A 276 24.07 -12.21 20.97
CA ARG A 276 23.81 -11.16 21.97
C ARG A 276 23.90 -9.76 21.38
N ILE A 277 24.91 -9.52 20.53
CA ILE A 277 25.04 -8.26 19.79
C ILE A 277 23.84 -8.11 18.85
N ALA A 278 23.49 -9.10 18.03
CA ALA A 278 22.37 -9.00 17.09
C ALA A 278 21.02 -8.65 17.77
N LEU A 279 20.76 -9.23 18.94
CA LEU A 279 19.50 -9.02 19.68
C LEU A 279 19.49 -7.74 20.54
N GLY A 280 20.65 -7.21 20.93
CA GLY A 280 20.77 -6.09 21.88
C GLY A 280 20.41 -6.51 23.30
N ASP A 281 21.40 -6.97 24.07
CA ASP A 281 21.26 -7.49 25.45
C ASP A 281 20.04 -8.40 25.65
N HIS A 282 19.99 -9.51 24.91
CA HIS A 282 18.88 -10.47 24.95
C HIS A 282 17.50 -9.86 24.65
N GLY A 283 17.43 -8.83 23.80
CA GLY A 283 16.18 -8.19 23.39
C GLY A 283 15.69 -7.11 24.35
N ARG A 284 16.59 -6.51 25.14
CA ARG A 284 16.26 -5.37 26.01
C ARG A 284 15.69 -4.22 25.17
N SER A 285 14.43 -3.86 25.43
CA SER A 285 13.74 -2.78 24.73
C SER A 285 14.50 -1.47 24.86
N GLY A 286 14.73 -0.80 23.73
CA GLY A 286 15.41 0.50 23.70
C GLY A 286 16.95 0.43 23.72
N PHE A 287 17.59 -0.75 23.77
CA PHE A 287 19.06 -0.85 23.72
C PHE A 287 19.64 -0.12 22.50
N TRP A 288 19.03 -0.34 21.33
CA TRP A 288 19.45 0.26 20.06
C TRP A 288 18.91 1.67 19.81
N GLU A 289 18.12 2.23 20.74
CA GLU A 289 17.62 3.62 20.70
C GLU A 289 18.55 4.58 21.45
N GLN A 290 19.61 4.05 22.09
CA GLN A 290 20.66 4.81 22.76
C GLN A 290 21.62 5.47 21.76
N GLU A 291 22.44 6.41 22.24
CA GLU A 291 23.50 6.99 21.44
C GLU A 291 24.53 5.92 21.00
N PRO A 292 25.09 6.02 19.78
CA PRO A 292 26.06 5.04 19.27
C PRO A 292 27.24 4.79 20.21
N GLU A 293 27.70 5.80 20.92
CA GLU A 293 28.81 5.68 21.88
C GLU A 293 28.48 4.80 23.08
N ASP A 294 27.26 4.91 23.62
CA ASP A 294 26.79 4.11 24.75
C ASP A 294 26.62 2.65 24.34
N ILE A 295 26.04 2.41 23.16
CA ILE A 295 25.91 1.09 22.54
C ILE A 295 27.30 0.45 22.36
N ASN A 296 28.26 1.20 21.83
CA ASN A 296 29.62 0.72 21.60
C ASN A 296 30.36 0.40 22.91
N ALA A 297 30.12 1.17 23.97
CA ALA A 297 30.70 0.93 25.27
C ALA A 297 30.15 -0.37 25.90
N GLU A 298 28.85 -0.64 25.77
CA GLU A 298 28.24 -1.89 26.24
C GLU A 298 28.73 -3.11 25.43
N ILE A 299 28.80 -3.01 24.10
CA ILE A 299 29.36 -4.08 23.24
C ILE A 299 30.83 -4.37 23.61
N ALA A 300 31.63 -3.33 23.87
CA ALA A 300 33.03 -3.50 24.28
C ALA A 300 33.15 -4.27 25.61
N LYS A 301 32.23 -4.07 26.55
CA LYS A 301 32.17 -4.86 27.80
C LYS A 301 31.86 -6.32 27.52
N TRP A 302 30.88 -6.61 26.66
CA TRP A 302 30.52 -8.00 26.31
C TRP A 302 31.69 -8.72 25.62
N ILE A 303 32.45 -8.02 24.78
CA ILE A 303 33.66 -8.56 24.15
C ILE A 303 34.73 -8.87 25.20
N ALA A 304 34.91 -8.00 26.19
CA ALA A 304 35.86 -8.24 27.29
C ALA A 304 35.42 -9.40 28.19
N GLU A 305 34.14 -9.47 28.56
CA GLU A 305 33.53 -10.58 29.31
C GLU A 305 33.73 -11.92 28.58
N ALA A 306 33.48 -11.96 27.26
CA ALA A 306 33.67 -13.15 26.45
C ALA A 306 35.14 -13.57 26.28
N ARG A 307 36.12 -12.74 26.70
CA ARG A 307 37.55 -13.04 26.67
C ARG A 307 38.11 -13.46 28.03
N SER A 308 37.36 -13.29 29.12
CA SER A 308 37.79 -13.62 30.49
C SER A 308 37.14 -14.93 30.97
N PRO A 309 37.90 -15.95 31.36
CA PRO A 309 37.37 -17.17 31.99
C PRO A 309 37.40 -17.03 33.53
N GLU A 310 36.27 -17.16 34.27
CA GLU A 310 36.19 -17.80 35.62
C GLU A 310 34.80 -17.73 36.34
N LEU A 311 34.64 -18.65 37.31
CA LEU A 311 33.46 -19.16 38.05
C LEU A 311 32.71 -18.20 39.03
N PRO A 312 31.47 -18.53 39.47
CA PRO A 312 30.80 -17.94 40.67
C PRO A 312 31.07 -18.78 41.96
N PRO A 313 30.67 -18.43 43.22
CA PRO A 313 29.65 -17.46 43.69
C PRO A 313 29.97 -16.68 45.03
N GLU A 314 28.94 -15.94 45.53
CA GLU A 314 28.59 -15.62 46.95
C GLU A 314 28.85 -14.24 47.64
N ILE A 315 27.71 -13.61 48.02
CA ILE A 315 27.29 -12.98 49.31
C ILE A 315 27.77 -11.57 49.74
N LEU A 316 26.82 -10.60 49.61
CA LEU A 316 26.31 -9.53 50.52
C LEU A 316 27.27 -8.56 51.28
N PRO A 317 26.76 -7.44 51.85
CA PRO A 317 25.94 -6.35 51.30
C PRO A 317 26.52 -4.95 51.64
N THR A 318 25.97 -3.85 51.11
CA THR A 318 25.42 -2.69 51.87
C THR A 318 25.35 -1.38 51.07
N THR A 319 24.10 -0.89 50.94
CA THR A 319 23.63 0.51 51.08
C THR A 319 24.20 1.59 50.13
N ARG A 320 23.39 2.41 49.45
CA ARG A 320 22.40 3.33 50.05
C ARG A 320 21.46 3.90 48.98
N LYS A 321 20.16 3.93 49.31
CA LYS A 321 19.16 5.03 49.20
C LYS A 321 19.22 5.94 47.94
N ARG A 322 18.12 6.31 47.28
CA ARG A 322 16.69 6.37 47.64
C ARG A 322 15.95 6.91 46.40
N SER A 323 14.66 6.56 46.28
CA SER A 323 13.56 7.46 45.87
C SER A 323 13.64 8.09 44.46
N GLY A 324 12.68 7.98 43.57
CA GLY A 324 11.28 7.61 43.70
C GLY A 324 10.64 7.96 42.37
N LYS A 325 9.98 6.98 41.75
CA LYS A 325 9.11 7.17 40.60
C LYS A 325 7.93 8.06 41.02
N LYS A 326 7.52 8.96 40.13
CA LYS A 326 6.21 8.94 39.47
C LYS A 326 6.19 10.08 38.43
N ASN A 327 6.04 9.76 37.14
CA ASN A 327 4.78 9.50 36.42
C ASN A 327 4.04 10.82 36.08
N PRO A 328 3.09 10.81 35.13
CA PRO A 328 3.27 11.31 33.76
C PRO A 328 2.26 12.44 33.46
N ALA A 329 2.42 13.21 32.37
CA ALA A 329 1.29 13.78 31.59
C ALA A 329 1.73 14.76 30.49
N SER A 330 0.99 14.70 29.37
CA SER A 330 0.60 15.76 28.42
C SER A 330 1.72 16.59 27.75
N ALA A 331 1.94 16.49 26.43
CA ALA A 331 1.06 16.97 25.36
C ALA A 331 0.75 18.48 25.45
N LEU A 332 1.22 19.28 24.49
CA LEU A 332 0.38 19.99 23.51
C LEU A 332 0.97 21.26 22.86
N GLU A 333 0.48 21.46 21.63
CA GLU A 333 0.27 22.62 20.74
C GLU A 333 1.36 23.31 19.92
N ASN A 334 1.47 22.80 18.68
CA ASN A 334 1.13 23.33 17.38
C ASN A 334 1.13 24.84 17.11
N VAL A 335 1.91 25.16 16.06
CA VAL A 335 1.41 25.56 14.72
C VAL A 335 0.81 26.95 14.59
N HIS A 336 1.10 27.49 13.41
CA HIS A 336 0.12 28.14 12.52
C HIS A 336 0.46 29.61 12.25
N GLU A 337 1.29 29.83 11.24
CA GLU A 337 0.92 30.82 10.24
C GLU A 337 1.47 30.35 8.88
N GLN A 338 0.64 29.76 8.00
CA GLN A 338 -0.38 30.45 7.20
C GLN A 338 0.15 31.59 6.33
N LEU A 339 -0.34 31.84 5.12
CA LEU A 339 -1.24 31.19 4.17
C LEU A 339 -1.47 32.29 3.14
N LYS A 340 -0.65 32.33 2.08
CA LYS A 340 -0.61 33.28 0.97
C LYS A 340 0.63 32.83 0.21
N ASP A 341 0.59 32.32 -1.02
CA ASP A 341 0.13 33.11 -2.13
C ASP A 341 -0.10 32.19 -3.33
N LEU A 342 -1.35 32.13 -3.77
CA LEU A 342 -1.81 31.30 -4.88
C LEU A 342 -2.75 32.05 -5.80
N VAL A 343 -2.61 33.35 -5.86
CA VAL A 343 -3.63 34.17 -6.54
C VAL A 343 -3.33 34.36 -8.03
N ASP A 344 -2.13 34.09 -8.53
CA ASP A 344 -1.74 34.58 -9.87
C ASP A 344 -1.81 33.57 -11.03
N THR A 345 -2.28 32.35 -10.81
CA THR A 345 -2.35 31.31 -11.87
C THR A 345 -3.70 31.27 -12.60
N ALA A 346 -4.13 32.38 -13.23
CA ALA A 346 -5.41 32.39 -13.96
C ALA A 346 -5.42 33.08 -15.34
N ALA A 347 -4.30 33.59 -15.87
CA ALA A 347 -4.33 34.50 -17.02
C ALA A 347 -3.75 33.97 -18.36
N ARG A 348 -3.44 32.68 -18.55
CA ARG A 348 -2.72 32.22 -19.76
C ARG A 348 -3.24 30.93 -20.42
N GLN A 349 -4.53 30.86 -20.78
CA GLN A 349 -5.09 29.75 -21.57
C GLN A 349 -6.02 30.20 -22.71
N GLU A 350 -5.50 30.87 -23.74
CA GLU A 350 -6.28 31.17 -24.96
C GLU A 350 -5.63 30.70 -26.28
N GLU A 351 -4.34 30.31 -26.29
CA GLU A 351 -3.62 30.03 -27.55
C GLU A 351 -3.72 28.55 -28.00
N THR A 352 -4.15 27.64 -27.13
CA THR A 352 -4.07 26.19 -27.37
C THR A 352 -5.30 25.59 -28.06
N VAL A 353 -6.41 26.34 -28.16
CA VAL A 353 -7.70 25.82 -28.65
C VAL A 353 -7.81 25.85 -30.19
N GLY A 354 -7.01 26.67 -30.88
CA GLY A 354 -7.05 26.78 -32.34
C GLY A 354 -6.44 25.60 -33.09
N ALA A 355 -5.37 25.00 -32.54
CA ALA A 355 -4.62 23.93 -33.21
C ALA A 355 -5.35 22.57 -33.21
N LEU A 356 -6.26 22.35 -32.24
CA LEU A 356 -6.97 21.08 -32.09
C LEU A 356 -8.13 20.90 -33.09
N ARG A 357 -8.68 22.00 -33.64
CA ARG A 357 -9.81 21.94 -34.58
C ARG A 357 -9.41 21.42 -35.97
N GLN A 358 -8.25 21.82 -36.48
CA GLN A 358 -7.79 21.37 -37.81
C GLN A 358 -7.37 19.90 -37.83
N SER A 359 -6.93 19.37 -36.70
CA SER A 359 -6.54 17.96 -36.61
C SER A 359 -7.74 17.01 -36.58
N ALA A 360 -8.90 17.48 -36.12
CA ALA A 360 -10.11 16.66 -35.96
C ALA A 360 -10.90 16.48 -37.27
N GLU A 361 -10.90 17.47 -38.16
CA GLU A 361 -11.64 17.39 -39.44
C GLU A 361 -10.99 16.44 -40.45
N LYS A 362 -9.67 16.22 -40.34
CA LYS A 362 -8.94 15.31 -41.22
C LYS A 362 -9.20 13.83 -40.90
N THR A 363 -9.57 13.50 -39.67
CA THR A 363 -9.79 12.12 -39.21
C THR A 363 -11.18 11.58 -39.55
N LEU A 364 -12.14 12.46 -39.89
CA LEU A 364 -13.55 12.11 -40.10
C LEU A 364 -13.89 11.60 -41.51
N ASN A 365 -12.98 11.73 -42.49
CA ASN A 365 -13.28 11.46 -43.90
C ASN A 365 -12.72 10.14 -44.45
N GLU A 366 -12.07 9.28 -43.66
CA GLU A 366 -11.34 8.09 -44.16
C GLU A 366 -11.73 6.72 -43.56
N THR A 367 -12.89 6.56 -42.92
CA THR A 367 -13.29 5.25 -42.35
C THR A 367 -14.39 4.53 -43.13
N ASP A 368 -14.05 3.33 -43.63
CA ASP A 368 -14.92 2.31 -44.21
C ASP A 368 -16.18 2.00 -43.37
N PRO A 369 -17.27 1.46 -43.99
CA PRO A 369 -18.50 1.15 -43.27
C PRO A 369 -18.27 0.09 -42.16
N PRO A 370 -18.97 0.23 -41.01
CA PRO A 370 -18.71 -0.58 -39.83
C PRO A 370 -19.11 -2.04 -40.06
N LYS A 371 -18.17 -2.93 -39.72
CA LYS A 371 -18.40 -4.37 -39.58
C LYS A 371 -19.51 -4.60 -38.53
N PRO A 372 -20.47 -5.53 -38.76
CA PRO A 372 -21.52 -5.81 -37.77
C PRO A 372 -20.89 -6.21 -36.43
N PRO A 373 -21.48 -5.78 -35.29
CA PRO A 373 -20.91 -6.03 -33.98
C PRO A 373 -20.78 -7.54 -33.73
N PRO A 374 -19.71 -8.01 -33.07
CA PRO A 374 -19.59 -9.41 -32.67
C PRO A 374 -20.77 -9.77 -31.76
N ALA A 375 -21.38 -10.93 -32.02
CA ALA A 375 -22.54 -11.42 -31.27
C ALA A 375 -22.26 -11.45 -29.76
N THR A 376 -23.02 -10.65 -29.02
CA THR A 376 -22.97 -10.47 -27.56
C THR A 376 -23.32 -11.77 -26.84
N GLU A 377 -22.59 -12.14 -25.80
CA GLU A 377 -22.90 -13.30 -24.96
C GLU A 377 -24.28 -13.13 -24.30
N ALA A 378 -25.16 -14.14 -24.43
CA ALA A 378 -26.53 -14.06 -23.91
C ALA A 378 -26.65 -14.38 -22.41
N THR A 379 -25.67 -15.06 -21.78
CA THR A 379 -25.49 -15.03 -20.32
C THR A 379 -24.41 -14.03 -19.95
N PRO A 380 -24.74 -12.74 -19.75
CA PRO A 380 -23.77 -11.82 -19.19
C PRO A 380 -23.37 -12.34 -17.80
N ILE A 381 -22.06 -12.46 -17.54
CA ILE A 381 -21.56 -12.69 -16.18
C ILE A 381 -22.17 -11.60 -15.30
N LEU A 382 -23.02 -11.98 -14.36
CA LEU A 382 -23.71 -11.02 -13.52
C LEU A 382 -22.68 -10.38 -12.58
N THR A 383 -22.34 -9.12 -12.86
CA THR A 383 -21.37 -8.38 -12.08
C THR A 383 -21.94 -8.02 -10.71
N ASP A 384 -21.08 -8.03 -9.70
CA ASP A 384 -21.44 -7.67 -8.34
C ASP A 384 -21.26 -6.17 -8.04
N GLU A 385 -21.32 -5.34 -9.08
CA GLU A 385 -21.22 -3.90 -8.89
C GLU A 385 -22.46 -3.33 -8.20
N ALA A 386 -22.21 -2.41 -7.27
CA ALA A 386 -23.27 -1.61 -6.67
C ALA A 386 -24.00 -0.81 -7.74
N THR A 387 -25.30 -0.56 -7.59
CA THR A 387 -26.09 0.17 -8.59
C THR A 387 -27.08 1.13 -7.95
N ALA A 388 -27.36 2.26 -8.61
CA ALA A 388 -28.42 3.18 -8.24
C ALA A 388 -29.79 2.72 -8.77
N VAL A 389 -29.83 1.76 -9.70
CA VAL A 389 -31.08 1.22 -10.27
C VAL A 389 -31.76 0.36 -9.21
N ASP A 390 -32.97 0.74 -8.85
CA ASP A 390 -33.72 0.04 -7.82
C ASP A 390 -34.49 -1.17 -8.38
N ARG A 391 -33.83 -2.33 -8.35
CA ARG A 391 -34.47 -3.62 -8.64
C ARG A 391 -34.95 -4.37 -7.39
N LEU A 392 -34.76 -3.78 -6.20
CA LEU A 392 -35.01 -4.42 -4.91
C LEU A 392 -36.02 -3.65 -4.03
N GLY A 393 -36.65 -2.60 -4.56
CA GLY A 393 -37.60 -1.76 -3.84
C GLY A 393 -36.97 -0.95 -2.69
N ARG A 394 -35.69 -0.60 -2.78
CA ARG A 394 -34.94 0.12 -1.73
C ARG A 394 -34.89 1.63 -1.90
N ALA A 395 -35.35 2.17 -3.02
CA ALA A 395 -35.39 3.61 -3.25
C ALA A 395 -36.27 4.36 -2.22
N PRO A 396 -37.44 3.85 -1.78
CA PRO A 396 -38.22 4.50 -0.72
C PRO A 396 -37.46 4.59 0.61
N PHE A 397 -36.71 3.53 0.96
CA PHE A 397 -35.86 3.51 2.15
C PHE A 397 -34.71 4.51 2.05
N ALA A 398 -33.98 4.51 0.93
CA ALA A 398 -32.91 5.49 0.67
C ALA A 398 -33.43 6.93 0.75
N ARG A 399 -34.62 7.19 0.21
CA ARG A 399 -35.30 8.48 0.28
C ARG A 399 -35.64 8.88 1.72
N ALA A 400 -36.21 7.98 2.51
CA ALA A 400 -36.56 8.25 3.91
C ALA A 400 -35.32 8.59 4.77
N LEU A 401 -34.20 7.92 4.54
CA LEU A 401 -32.94 8.22 5.23
C LEU A 401 -32.38 9.59 4.80
N ALA A 402 -32.41 9.89 3.50
CA ALA A 402 -31.99 11.19 2.98
C ALA A 402 -32.85 12.33 3.52
N GLU A 403 -34.18 12.18 3.61
CA GLU A 403 -35.09 13.16 4.22
C GLU A 403 -34.86 13.34 5.72
N ARG A 404 -34.42 12.28 6.41
CA ARG A 404 -34.03 12.40 7.82
C ARG A 404 -32.74 13.19 7.99
N MET A 405 -31.74 12.97 7.12
CA MET A 405 -30.53 13.79 7.08
C MET A 405 -30.86 15.26 6.87
N ASP A 406 -31.77 15.55 5.93
CA ASP A 406 -32.25 16.92 5.67
C ASP A 406 -32.82 17.57 6.94
N ARG A 407 -33.74 16.88 7.64
CA ARG A 407 -34.37 17.37 8.88
C ARG A 407 -33.36 17.62 10.00
N VAL A 408 -32.43 16.69 10.24
CA VAL A 408 -31.44 16.82 11.32
C VAL A 408 -30.53 18.02 11.08
N TRP A 409 -30.08 18.19 9.83
CA TRP A 409 -29.23 19.31 9.46
C TRP A 409 -29.98 20.66 9.57
N LEU A 410 -31.22 20.73 9.08
CA LEU A 410 -32.07 21.94 9.17
C LEU A 410 -32.33 22.38 10.62
N ASN A 411 -32.54 21.42 11.53
CA ASN A 411 -32.77 21.70 12.95
C ASN A 411 -31.49 22.11 13.69
N GLY A 412 -30.33 21.99 13.05
CA GLY A 412 -29.09 22.54 13.55
C GLY A 412 -28.44 21.78 14.69
N ALA A 413 -28.51 20.45 14.68
CA ALA A 413 -27.81 19.61 15.65
C ALA A 413 -26.31 19.97 15.72
N ALA A 414 -25.82 20.26 16.94
CA ALA A 414 -24.48 20.79 17.17
C ALA A 414 -23.36 19.84 16.69
N GLU A 415 -23.59 18.52 16.77
CA GLU A 415 -22.58 17.48 16.48
C GLU A 415 -22.74 16.80 15.10
N GLY A 416 -23.62 17.32 14.25
CA GLY A 416 -23.94 16.72 12.96
C GLY A 416 -24.78 15.44 13.08
N PHE A 417 -24.82 14.64 12.01
CA PHE A 417 -25.57 13.39 11.96
C PHE A 417 -24.62 12.22 11.69
N ALA A 418 -24.75 11.11 12.41
CA ALA A 418 -24.06 9.86 12.09
C ALA A 418 -25.06 8.70 12.14
N ALA A 419 -25.20 8.00 11.03
CA ALA A 419 -26.02 6.81 10.91
C ALA A 419 -25.18 5.60 10.52
N HIS A 420 -25.56 4.45 11.05
CA HIS A 420 -25.01 3.16 10.68
C HIS A 420 -26.09 2.36 9.96
N LEU A 421 -25.83 2.10 8.68
CA LEU A 421 -26.64 1.24 7.83
C LEU A 421 -26.06 -0.17 7.88
N HIS A 422 -26.74 -1.08 8.57
CA HIS A 422 -26.23 -2.42 8.78
C HIS A 422 -27.00 -3.50 8.03
N GLY A 423 -26.29 -4.54 7.65
CA GLY A 423 -26.83 -5.71 6.99
C GLY A 423 -25.71 -6.70 6.67
N PRO A 424 -26.05 -7.99 6.49
CA PRO A 424 -25.07 -9.03 6.18
C PRO A 424 -24.24 -8.69 4.95
N TRP A 425 -23.10 -9.35 4.80
CA TRP A 425 -22.24 -9.16 3.63
C TRP A 425 -22.97 -9.50 2.32
N GLY A 426 -22.81 -8.67 1.28
CA GLY A 426 -23.53 -8.84 0.01
C GLY A 426 -25.01 -8.42 0.02
N SER A 427 -25.56 -7.98 1.16
CA SER A 427 -26.96 -7.54 1.26
C SER A 427 -27.30 -6.33 0.38
N GLY A 428 -26.31 -5.58 -0.14
CA GLY A 428 -26.51 -4.46 -1.06
C GLY A 428 -26.49 -3.06 -0.41
N LYS A 429 -25.74 -2.90 0.69
CA LYS A 429 -25.50 -1.62 1.38
C LYS A 429 -24.96 -0.54 0.43
N SER A 430 -23.95 -0.87 -0.35
CA SER A 430 -23.32 0.02 -1.33
C SER A 430 -24.28 0.49 -2.44
N SER A 431 -25.26 -0.33 -2.84
CA SER A 431 -26.31 0.08 -3.78
C SER A 431 -27.25 1.12 -3.18
N VAL A 432 -27.59 0.99 -1.89
CA VAL A 432 -28.36 2.02 -1.18
C VAL A 432 -27.57 3.34 -1.11
N PHE A 433 -26.25 3.29 -0.92
CA PHE A 433 -25.42 4.50 -1.00
C PHE A 433 -25.49 5.16 -2.38
N ARG A 434 -25.42 4.40 -3.48
CA ARG A 434 -25.60 4.97 -4.84
C ARG A 434 -26.99 5.58 -5.04
N MET A 435 -28.04 4.95 -4.50
CA MET A 435 -29.39 5.52 -4.54
C MET A 435 -29.48 6.82 -3.73
N MET A 436 -28.95 6.84 -2.51
CA MET A 436 -28.89 8.04 -1.67
C MET A 436 -28.08 9.14 -2.32
N GLU A 437 -26.92 8.83 -2.90
CA GLU A 437 -26.08 9.77 -3.63
C GLU A 437 -26.85 10.40 -4.79
N ASN A 438 -27.54 9.58 -5.59
CA ASN A 438 -28.39 10.07 -6.68
C ASN A 438 -29.48 11.01 -6.13
N ILE A 439 -30.18 10.61 -5.06
CA ILE A 439 -31.23 11.42 -4.42
C ILE A 439 -30.67 12.75 -3.89
N LEU A 440 -29.53 12.73 -3.19
CA LEU A 440 -28.92 13.89 -2.53
C LEU A 440 -28.23 14.85 -3.50
N SER A 441 -27.72 14.35 -4.63
CA SER A 441 -27.05 15.13 -5.67
C SER A 441 -28.00 15.66 -6.76
N THR A 442 -29.22 15.10 -6.87
CA THR A 442 -30.22 15.48 -7.87
C THR A 442 -30.60 16.97 -7.77
N LYS A 443 -30.41 17.72 -8.87
CA LYS A 443 -30.74 19.16 -8.96
C LYS A 443 -32.21 19.48 -8.67
N ALA A 444 -33.12 18.54 -8.94
CA ALA A 444 -34.56 18.67 -8.67
C ALA A 444 -34.91 18.56 -7.17
N ARG A 445 -34.03 17.98 -6.35
CA ARG A 445 -34.21 17.85 -4.90
C ARG A 445 -33.53 19.01 -4.15
N ARG A 446 -33.90 20.25 -4.50
CA ARG A 446 -33.69 21.38 -3.59
C ARG A 446 -34.56 21.12 -2.35
N PHE A 447 -34.06 21.45 -1.16
CA PHE A 447 -34.88 21.43 0.07
C PHE A 447 -36.27 22.03 -0.22
N LEU A 448 -37.35 21.43 0.33
CA LEU A 448 -38.71 21.94 0.11
C LEU A 448 -38.75 23.46 0.40
N THR A 449 -39.51 24.24 -0.36
CA THR A 449 -39.39 25.71 -0.44
C THR A 449 -39.38 26.49 0.89
N PRO A 450 -40.03 26.05 2.00
CA PRO A 450 -39.84 26.69 3.31
C PRO A 450 -38.49 26.34 3.96
N ASP A 451 -38.05 25.10 3.80
CA ASP A 451 -36.80 24.55 4.32
C ASP A 451 -35.59 25.07 3.54
N ALA A 452 -35.72 25.27 2.23
CA ALA A 452 -34.70 25.85 1.36
C ALA A 452 -34.27 27.25 1.79
N ARG A 453 -35.21 28.11 2.20
CA ARG A 453 -34.88 29.45 2.68
C ARG A 453 -34.15 29.41 4.03
N ARG A 454 -34.57 28.53 4.94
CA ARG A 454 -33.87 28.30 6.22
C ARG A 454 -32.47 27.70 6.00
N ALA A 455 -32.36 26.73 5.10
CA ALA A 455 -31.12 26.10 4.67
C ALA A 455 -30.14 27.12 4.08
N ALA A 456 -30.62 27.95 3.16
CA ALA A 456 -29.82 28.99 2.52
C ALA A 456 -29.36 30.03 3.55
N ALA A 457 -30.25 30.50 4.42
CA ALA A 457 -29.91 31.45 5.49
C ALA A 457 -28.85 30.89 6.45
N ARG A 458 -28.97 29.62 6.87
CA ARG A 458 -28.01 28.95 7.76
C ARG A 458 -26.59 28.93 7.20
N LEU A 459 -26.45 28.82 5.87
CA LEU A 459 -25.16 28.78 5.18
C LEU A 459 -24.70 30.14 4.64
N GLY A 460 -25.47 31.21 4.86
CA GLY A 460 -25.21 32.54 4.31
C GLY A 460 -25.34 32.61 2.78
N ASN A 461 -26.21 31.78 2.20
CA ASN A 461 -26.59 31.81 0.78
C ASN A 461 -27.80 32.74 0.57
N GLY A 462 -27.97 33.25 -0.66
CA GLY A 462 -29.15 34.03 -1.04
C GLY A 462 -30.44 33.19 -0.98
N ALA A 463 -31.59 33.83 -0.76
CA ALA A 463 -32.88 33.15 -0.54
C ALA A 463 -33.31 32.22 -1.71
N ASP A 464 -32.83 32.49 -2.92
CA ASP A 464 -33.10 31.70 -4.13
C ASP A 464 -32.09 30.55 -4.35
N ASP A 465 -31.10 30.42 -3.46
CA ASP A 465 -29.99 29.46 -3.57
C ASP A 465 -30.08 28.36 -2.50
N ALA A 466 -31.06 27.48 -2.65
CA ALA A 466 -31.17 26.28 -1.84
C ALA A 466 -29.92 25.40 -2.03
N PRO A 467 -29.16 25.10 -0.97
CA PRO A 467 -27.98 24.25 -1.07
C PRO A 467 -28.40 22.81 -1.43
N ARG A 468 -27.49 22.10 -2.09
CA ARG A 468 -27.58 20.64 -2.30
C ARG A 468 -26.50 19.98 -1.46
N TRP A 469 -26.65 18.69 -1.18
CA TRP A 469 -25.60 17.96 -0.46
C TRP A 469 -24.37 17.77 -1.35
N VAL A 470 -23.20 17.93 -0.75
CA VAL A 470 -21.93 17.46 -1.32
C VAL A 470 -21.73 16.03 -0.84
N VAL A 471 -21.81 15.07 -1.75
CA VAL A 471 -21.65 13.64 -1.41
C VAL A 471 -20.19 13.24 -1.55
N VAL A 472 -19.66 12.60 -0.52
CA VAL A 472 -18.30 12.08 -0.43
C VAL A 472 -18.40 10.58 -0.24
N ARG A 473 -17.83 9.81 -1.17
CA ARG A 473 -17.67 8.37 -1.01
C ARG A 473 -16.28 8.05 -0.50
N PHE A 474 -16.22 7.28 0.59
CA PHE A 474 -14.97 6.84 1.20
C PHE A 474 -14.98 5.31 1.33
N ASN A 475 -14.10 4.64 0.59
CA ASN A 475 -13.89 3.20 0.74
C ASN A 475 -12.86 2.96 1.84
N ALA A 476 -13.29 2.42 2.98
CA ALA A 476 -12.44 2.21 4.14
C ALA A 476 -11.32 1.19 3.84
N TRP A 477 -11.68 0.06 3.22
CA TRP A 477 -10.76 -1.04 2.94
C TRP A 477 -9.64 -0.67 1.95
N GLN A 478 -9.95 0.09 0.90
CA GLN A 478 -8.94 0.61 -0.03
C GLN A 478 -7.89 1.50 0.67
N ASN A 479 -8.26 2.14 1.78
CA ASN A 479 -7.42 3.06 2.51
C ASN A 479 -6.85 2.47 3.82
N GLU A 480 -7.07 1.17 4.07
CA GLU A 480 -6.66 0.49 5.31
C GLU A 480 -5.15 0.56 5.57
N ARG A 481 -4.35 0.50 4.50
CA ARG A 481 -2.88 0.49 4.57
C ARG A 481 -2.29 1.80 5.08
N HIS A 482 -3.07 2.87 5.15
CA HIS A 482 -2.61 4.15 5.65
C HIS A 482 -2.66 4.17 7.19
N LYS A 483 -1.49 4.36 7.84
CA LYS A 483 -1.37 4.46 9.31
C LYS A 483 -2.32 5.47 9.95
N LEU A 484 -2.68 6.54 9.24
CA LEU A 484 -3.63 7.56 9.68
C LEU A 484 -4.93 7.48 8.84
N PRO A 485 -5.98 6.81 9.33
CA PRO A 485 -7.19 6.51 8.53
C PRO A 485 -7.96 7.76 8.07
N TRP A 486 -7.82 8.87 8.81
CA TRP A 486 -8.51 10.13 8.52
C TRP A 486 -7.88 10.96 7.41
N TRP A 487 -6.60 10.77 7.09
CA TRP A 487 -5.94 11.61 6.08
C TRP A 487 -6.54 11.39 4.67
N PRO A 488 -6.67 10.13 4.20
CA PRO A 488 -7.37 9.86 2.95
C PRO A 488 -8.83 10.35 2.97
N LEU A 489 -9.51 10.24 4.11
CA LEU A 489 -10.88 10.75 4.29
C LEU A 489 -10.95 12.27 4.06
N VAL A 490 -10.09 13.05 4.71
CA VAL A 490 -10.04 14.52 4.56
C VAL A 490 -9.72 14.91 3.11
N ARG A 491 -8.85 14.16 2.43
CA ARG A 491 -8.53 14.37 1.01
C ARG A 491 -9.75 14.14 0.11
N GLU A 492 -10.51 13.06 0.33
CA GLU A 492 -11.73 12.80 -0.42
C GLU A 492 -12.80 13.87 -0.19
N VAL A 493 -12.94 14.34 1.05
CA VAL A 493 -13.83 15.47 1.38
C VAL A 493 -13.40 16.73 0.63
N ASN A 494 -12.12 17.06 0.63
CA ASN A 494 -11.60 18.22 -0.09
C ASN A 494 -11.84 18.13 -1.60
N ARG A 495 -11.63 16.93 -2.18
CA ARG A 495 -11.86 16.66 -3.60
C ARG A 495 -13.34 16.85 -3.96
N ALA A 496 -14.24 16.27 -3.19
CA ALA A 496 -15.68 16.37 -3.42
C ALA A 496 -16.20 17.81 -3.24
N VAL A 497 -15.76 18.52 -2.19
CA VAL A 497 -16.11 19.93 -1.99
C VAL A 497 -15.59 20.78 -3.14
N GLY A 498 -14.34 20.58 -3.58
CA GLY A 498 -13.76 21.26 -4.73
C GLY A 498 -14.56 21.04 -6.02
N GLY A 499 -14.99 19.81 -6.30
CA GLY A 499 -15.85 19.49 -7.44
C GLY A 499 -17.22 20.16 -7.37
N SER A 500 -17.82 20.19 -6.18
CA SER A 500 -19.16 20.78 -5.97
C SER A 500 -19.23 22.28 -6.28
N LEU A 501 -18.12 23.01 -6.14
CA LEU A 501 -18.02 24.43 -6.44
C LEU A 501 -18.04 24.71 -7.96
N TRP A 502 -17.71 23.72 -8.79
CA TRP A 502 -17.62 23.86 -10.25
C TRP A 502 -18.94 23.50 -10.98
N GLU A 503 -19.75 22.62 -10.39
CA GLU A 503 -20.97 22.07 -11.00
C GLU A 503 -22.18 23.05 -11.12
N GLY A 504 -21.98 24.33 -10.80
CA GLY A 504 -22.98 25.38 -10.93
C GLY A 504 -23.04 25.96 -12.34
N GLY A 505 -23.89 25.40 -13.21
CA GLY A 505 -24.12 25.92 -14.57
C GLY A 505 -24.49 27.41 -14.64
N TRP A 506 -24.51 27.96 -15.87
CA TRP A 506 -24.85 29.37 -16.13
C TRP A 506 -26.17 29.78 -15.44
N PRO A 507 -26.22 30.88 -14.64
CA PRO A 507 -25.33 32.03 -14.57
C PRO A 507 -24.35 32.03 -13.37
N ARG A 508 -24.24 30.91 -12.63
CA ARG A 508 -23.41 30.81 -11.41
C ARG A 508 -21.91 30.76 -11.65
N TRP A 509 -21.49 30.59 -12.91
CA TRP A 509 -20.09 30.60 -13.31
C TRP A 509 -19.35 31.82 -12.75
N LYS A 510 -19.96 33.01 -12.68
CA LYS A 510 -19.30 34.20 -12.11
C LYS A 510 -18.90 34.01 -10.65
N THR A 511 -19.73 33.33 -9.85
CA THR A 511 -19.42 33.03 -8.44
C THR A 511 -18.55 31.79 -8.29
N ALA A 512 -18.75 30.75 -9.12
CA ALA A 512 -17.95 29.53 -9.13
C ALA A 512 -16.51 29.80 -9.57
N PHE A 513 -16.32 30.67 -10.56
CA PHE A 513 -15.04 31.13 -11.09
C PHE A 513 -14.17 31.79 -10.02
N TRP A 514 -14.75 32.49 -9.04
CA TRP A 514 -13.97 33.03 -7.92
C TRP A 514 -13.83 32.03 -6.77
N ARG A 515 -14.87 31.25 -6.46
CA ARG A 515 -14.88 30.35 -5.29
C ARG A 515 -14.02 29.11 -5.46
N TRP A 516 -13.95 28.55 -6.68
CA TRP A 516 -13.14 27.38 -6.98
C TRP A 516 -11.62 27.65 -6.85
N PRO A 517 -11.04 28.69 -7.47
CA PRO A 517 -9.64 29.03 -7.26
C PRO A 517 -9.39 29.63 -5.88
N LEU A 518 -10.36 30.23 -5.18
CA LEU A 518 -10.19 30.57 -3.76
C LEU A 518 -10.16 29.32 -2.86
N HIS A 519 -10.92 28.28 -3.18
CA HIS A 519 -10.90 27.02 -2.44
C HIS A 519 -9.61 26.26 -2.69
N TRP A 520 -9.26 26.03 -3.95
CA TRP A 520 -8.01 25.37 -4.32
C TRP A 520 -6.81 26.22 -3.97
N GLY A 521 -6.87 27.53 -4.19
CA GLY A 521 -5.90 28.50 -3.73
C GLY A 521 -5.76 28.45 -2.22
N SER A 522 -6.84 28.46 -1.44
CA SER A 522 -6.74 28.32 0.01
C SER A 522 -6.19 26.96 0.46
N TRP A 523 -6.56 25.87 -0.22
CA TRP A 523 -6.05 24.53 0.05
C TRP A 523 -4.57 24.43 -0.28
N LEU A 524 -4.17 24.93 -1.44
CA LEU A 524 -2.81 25.00 -1.94
C LEU A 524 -1.99 26.05 -1.19
N THR A 525 -2.57 27.08 -0.58
CA THR A 525 -1.88 28.03 0.30
C THR A 525 -1.80 27.44 1.69
N TRP A 526 -2.78 26.64 2.14
CA TRP A 526 -2.70 25.97 3.43
C TRP A 526 -1.60 24.95 3.40
N ARG A 527 -1.56 24.19 2.31
CA ARG A 527 -0.40 23.43 1.87
C ARG A 527 0.81 24.34 1.69
N GLY A 528 0.64 25.42 0.95
CA GLY A 528 1.69 26.31 0.50
C GLY A 528 2.31 27.15 1.59
N VAL A 529 1.70 27.35 2.75
CA VAL A 529 2.22 28.09 3.91
C VAL A 529 2.38 27.24 5.16
N SER A 530 1.92 25.98 5.13
CA SER A 530 2.81 24.96 5.69
C SER A 530 4.14 24.89 4.92
N ASP A 531 4.20 25.32 3.65
CA ASP A 531 5.41 25.32 2.79
C ASP A 531 6.09 26.72 2.60
N PHE A 532 5.45 27.81 3.05
CA PHE A 532 5.73 29.28 3.02
C PHE A 532 7.15 29.68 3.36
N PRO A 533 7.56 29.38 4.60
CA PRO A 533 8.89 29.72 5.09
C PRO A 533 9.98 29.17 4.16
N HIS A 534 9.73 28.03 3.52
CA HIS A 534 10.70 27.34 2.66
C HIS A 534 10.81 27.98 1.28
N LEU A 535 9.68 28.38 0.66
CA LEU A 535 9.67 29.09 -0.63
C LEU A 535 10.29 30.49 -0.54
N LEU A 536 10.02 31.21 0.55
CA LEU A 536 10.59 32.52 0.83
C LEU A 536 12.11 32.45 0.99
N LEU A 537 12.64 31.45 1.70
CA LEU A 537 14.07 31.22 1.87
C LEU A 537 14.77 30.87 0.55
N THR A 538 14.14 30.07 -0.33
CA THR A 538 14.65 29.81 -1.68
C THR A 538 14.67 31.07 -2.56
N ALA A 539 13.64 31.92 -2.50
CA ALA A 539 13.55 33.15 -3.28
C ALA A 539 14.56 34.22 -2.82
N LEU A 540 14.75 34.37 -1.51
CA LEU A 540 15.78 35.23 -0.91
C LEU A 540 17.19 34.76 -1.29
N GLY A 541 17.41 33.45 -1.31
CA GLY A 541 18.61 32.86 -1.87
C GLY A 541 18.80 33.31 -3.33
N LEU A 542 17.83 33.05 -4.19
CA LEU A 542 17.88 33.37 -5.63
C LEU A 542 18.16 34.85 -5.93
N LEU A 543 17.57 35.76 -5.17
CA LEU A 543 17.84 37.20 -5.29
C LEU A 543 19.27 37.55 -4.87
N LEU A 544 19.79 36.92 -3.82
CA LEU A 544 21.19 37.06 -3.41
C LEU A 544 22.15 36.55 -4.50
N LEU A 545 21.80 35.45 -5.20
CA LEU A 545 22.54 34.98 -6.36
C LEU A 545 22.58 35.98 -7.49
N ALA A 546 21.42 36.53 -7.83
CA ALA A 546 21.29 37.48 -8.94
C ALA A 546 22.06 38.76 -8.65
N ALA A 547 22.00 39.25 -7.41
CA ALA A 547 22.78 40.39 -6.95
C ALA A 547 24.30 40.14 -7.02
N LEU A 548 24.74 38.93 -6.64
CA LEU A 548 26.15 38.53 -6.75
C LEU A 548 26.57 38.37 -8.21
N ALA A 549 25.77 37.70 -9.04
CA ALA A 549 26.06 37.54 -10.47
C ALA A 549 26.16 38.89 -11.20
N TRP A 550 25.29 39.85 -10.86
CA TRP A 550 25.32 41.21 -11.38
C TRP A 550 26.53 42.02 -10.88
N ALA A 551 26.89 41.90 -9.59
CA ALA A 551 28.09 42.53 -9.05
C ALA A 551 29.40 42.00 -9.67
N PHE A 552 29.39 40.78 -10.22
CA PHE A 552 30.53 40.13 -10.84
C PHE A 552 30.51 40.12 -12.38
N SER A 553 29.48 40.65 -13.06
CA SER A 553 29.39 40.68 -14.53
C SER A 553 30.29 41.74 -15.19
N GLY A 554 31.14 42.42 -14.42
CA GLY A 554 32.23 43.27 -14.92
C GLY A 554 31.81 44.61 -15.54
N GLU A 555 30.52 44.84 -15.76
CA GLU A 555 30.01 46.09 -16.35
C GLU A 555 29.66 47.18 -15.32
N ALA A 556 29.66 46.86 -14.03
CA ALA A 556 29.41 47.85 -12.98
C ALA A 556 30.74 48.43 -12.47
N LYS A 557 30.93 49.75 -12.64
CA LYS A 557 31.89 50.50 -11.79
C LYS A 557 31.53 50.21 -10.33
N PRO A 558 32.49 49.92 -9.44
CA PRO A 558 32.17 49.45 -8.11
C PRO A 558 31.43 50.56 -7.35
N ALA A 559 30.11 50.42 -7.24
CA ALA A 559 29.42 50.93 -6.07
C ALA A 559 29.97 50.12 -4.90
N ASP A 560 30.54 50.85 -3.95
CA ASP A 560 31.30 50.36 -2.80
C ASP A 560 30.86 48.97 -2.31
N PRO A 561 31.71 47.93 -2.44
CA PRO A 561 31.42 46.57 -1.93
C PRO A 561 31.04 46.55 -0.45
N GLY A 562 31.38 47.60 0.31
CA GLY A 562 30.93 47.80 1.68
C GLY A 562 29.42 48.01 1.85
N PHE A 563 28.69 48.47 0.83
CA PHE A 563 27.26 48.79 0.92
C PHE A 563 26.37 47.53 1.08
N LEU A 564 26.67 46.45 0.36
CA LEU A 564 25.90 45.20 0.46
C LEU A 564 26.19 44.43 1.76
N LEU A 565 27.44 44.49 2.24
CA LEU A 565 27.82 43.90 3.52
C LEU A 565 27.22 44.67 4.70
N THR A 566 27.14 46.00 4.63
CA THR A 566 26.47 46.83 5.65
C THR A 566 24.95 46.70 5.63
N LEU A 567 24.34 46.46 4.46
CA LEU A 567 22.90 46.15 4.37
C LEU A 567 22.57 44.78 4.98
N ALA A 568 23.43 43.77 4.72
CA ALA A 568 23.29 42.43 5.28
C ALA A 568 23.49 42.45 6.81
N ASP A 569 24.49 43.17 7.31
CA ASP A 569 24.76 43.29 8.75
C ASP A 569 23.64 44.04 9.50
N ARG A 570 23.08 45.12 8.93
CA ARG A 570 21.90 45.80 9.51
C ARG A 570 20.66 44.92 9.54
N PHE A 571 20.38 44.18 8.47
CA PHE A 571 19.14 43.39 8.38
C PHE A 571 19.20 42.09 9.21
N LEU A 572 20.36 41.41 9.23
CA LEU A 572 20.56 40.19 10.02
C LEU A 572 20.79 40.51 11.50
N GLY A 573 21.52 41.60 11.81
CA GLY A 573 21.84 42.00 13.17
C GLY A 573 20.63 42.46 13.99
N ASP A 574 19.66 43.16 13.37
CA ASP A 574 18.48 43.67 14.07
C ASP A 574 17.36 42.63 14.27
N HIS A 575 17.30 41.58 13.44
CA HIS A 575 16.22 40.56 13.48
C HIS A 575 16.65 39.18 13.99
N PHE A 576 17.94 38.83 13.95
CA PHE A 576 18.47 37.53 14.36
C PHE A 576 19.76 37.70 15.19
N PRO A 577 19.65 37.97 16.51
CA PRO A 577 20.78 38.38 17.36
C PRO A 577 21.90 37.32 17.54
N LEU A 578 21.75 36.13 16.96
CA LEU A 578 22.73 35.04 16.94
C LEU A 578 23.78 35.19 15.82
N PHE A 579 23.61 36.11 14.87
CA PHE A 579 24.50 36.30 13.72
C PHE A 579 25.01 37.74 13.61
N LYS A 580 25.92 38.14 14.51
CA LYS A 580 26.75 39.34 14.31
C LYS A 580 27.93 38.99 13.39
N LEU A 581 28.09 39.72 12.28
CA LEU A 581 29.28 39.62 11.46
C LEU A 581 30.47 40.31 12.16
N PRO A 582 31.72 39.85 11.92
CA PRO A 582 32.90 40.38 12.60
C PRO A 582 33.20 41.84 12.22
N GLU A 583 33.58 42.67 13.20
CA GLU A 583 33.71 44.14 13.11
C GLU A 583 34.85 44.68 12.22
N LYS A 584 35.56 43.86 11.43
CA LYS A 584 36.56 44.38 10.49
C LYS A 584 36.72 43.52 9.25
N PRO A 585 36.60 44.10 8.03
CA PRO A 585 36.95 43.38 6.82
C PRO A 585 38.48 43.20 6.76
N PRO A 586 38.99 42.01 6.38
CA PRO A 586 40.42 41.83 6.16
C PRO A 586 40.88 42.74 5.02
N SER A 587 42.03 43.41 5.21
CA SER A 587 42.62 44.31 4.22
C SER A 587 42.90 43.59 2.90
N PRO A 588 42.64 44.22 1.74
CA PRO A 588 43.01 43.66 0.45
C PRO A 588 44.52 43.82 0.26
N PHE A 589 45.12 42.89 -0.48
CA PHE A 589 46.56 42.76 -0.76
C PHE A 589 47.37 42.04 0.33
N ASP A 590 47.17 40.73 0.41
CA ASP A 590 48.33 39.86 0.25
C ASP A 590 47.99 38.70 -0.70
N GLY A 591 48.90 38.48 -1.64
CA GLY A 591 48.62 37.81 -2.91
C GLY A 591 48.18 36.37 -2.77
N SER A 592 46.99 36.06 -3.26
CA SER A 592 46.73 34.80 -3.98
C SER A 592 45.36 34.89 -4.67
N VAL A 593 45.38 34.79 -6.00
CA VAL A 593 44.18 34.70 -6.86
C VAL A 593 43.28 33.49 -6.48
N ALA A 594 43.79 32.56 -5.66
CA ALA A 594 43.06 31.44 -5.07
C ALA A 594 42.06 31.84 -3.96
N ALA A 595 42.19 33.01 -3.33
CA ALA A 595 41.28 33.44 -2.27
C ALA A 595 39.98 34.07 -2.81
N LEU A 596 40.04 34.68 -4.00
CA LEU A 596 38.88 35.31 -4.66
C LEU A 596 37.95 34.30 -5.34
N SER A 597 38.46 33.14 -5.79
CA SER A 597 37.65 32.07 -6.37
C SER A 597 36.89 31.25 -5.32
N GLY A 598 37.44 31.13 -4.10
CA GLY A 598 36.85 30.33 -3.02
C GLY A 598 35.60 30.95 -2.39
N GLY A 599 35.51 32.28 -2.31
CA GLY A 599 34.31 32.96 -1.80
C GLY A 599 33.14 32.89 -2.79
N VAL A 600 33.42 33.16 -4.07
CA VAL A 600 32.43 33.16 -5.15
C VAL A 600 31.93 31.74 -5.46
N ALA A 601 32.80 30.73 -5.42
CA ALA A 601 32.41 29.33 -5.61
C ALA A 601 31.57 28.79 -4.44
N LYS A 602 31.82 29.21 -3.21
CA LYS A 602 31.02 28.78 -2.04
C LYS A 602 29.63 29.39 -2.05
N VAL A 603 29.50 30.65 -2.45
CA VAL A 603 28.18 31.27 -2.58
C VAL A 603 27.45 30.70 -3.79
N LEU A 604 28.06 30.56 -4.97
CA LEU A 604 27.42 29.90 -6.14
C LEU A 604 27.05 28.42 -5.88
N ALA A 605 27.84 27.67 -5.11
CA ALA A 605 27.56 26.27 -4.77
C ALA A 605 26.43 26.14 -3.74
N PHE A 606 26.39 27.01 -2.73
CA PHE A 606 25.29 27.08 -1.76
C PHE A 606 23.96 27.35 -2.46
N LEU A 607 24.00 28.23 -3.44
CA LEU A 607 22.81 28.78 -4.06
C LEU A 607 22.36 27.99 -5.31
N GLY A 608 23.29 27.34 -6.01
CA GLY A 608 23.00 26.23 -6.92
C GLY A 608 22.43 25.00 -6.20
N GLY A 609 22.83 24.76 -4.95
CA GLY A 609 22.23 23.77 -4.06
C GLY A 609 20.77 24.08 -3.71
N VAL A 610 20.45 25.36 -3.45
CA VAL A 610 19.10 25.83 -3.15
C VAL A 610 18.16 25.75 -4.38
N ILE A 611 18.66 26.03 -5.59
CA ILE A 611 17.91 25.90 -6.85
C ILE A 611 17.69 24.42 -7.25
N ALA A 612 18.70 23.56 -7.02
CA ALA A 612 18.62 22.13 -7.33
C ALA A 612 17.74 21.35 -6.32
N LEU A 613 17.51 21.88 -5.12
CA LEU A 613 16.64 21.30 -4.10
C LEU A 613 15.13 21.43 -4.44
N GLY A 614 14.72 22.43 -5.24
CA GLY A 614 13.31 22.74 -5.49
C GLY A 614 12.49 21.59 -6.12
N PRO A 615 12.97 20.93 -7.19
CA PRO A 615 12.29 19.79 -7.80
C PRO A 615 12.39 18.49 -6.98
N ILE A 616 13.42 18.37 -6.13
CA ILE A 616 13.70 17.17 -5.33
C ILE A 616 12.84 17.17 -4.04
N LEU A 617 12.66 18.33 -3.39
CA LEU A 617 11.71 18.47 -2.28
C LEU A 617 10.23 18.31 -2.73
N GLN A 618 9.90 18.68 -3.96
CA GLN A 618 8.59 18.35 -4.56
C GLN A 618 8.37 16.84 -4.75
N ARG A 619 9.43 16.04 -4.94
CA ARG A 619 9.34 14.58 -4.97
C ARG A 619 9.26 13.95 -3.57
N PHE A 620 9.81 14.60 -2.54
CA PHE A 620 9.78 14.12 -1.16
C PHE A 620 8.46 14.36 -0.40
N MET A 621 7.60 15.26 -0.88
CA MET A 621 6.34 15.65 -0.22
C MET A 621 5.06 15.10 -0.88
N PHE A 622 5.22 14.30 -1.94
CA PHE A 622 4.11 13.74 -2.72
C PHE A 622 4.29 12.24 -2.92
N GLY A 623 4.17 11.47 -1.82
CA GLY A 623 3.93 10.04 -1.91
C GLY A 623 4.44 9.14 -0.79
N SER A 624 5.28 9.62 0.14
CA SER A 624 5.88 8.73 1.15
C SER A 624 5.37 8.96 2.58
N GLU A 625 5.22 7.85 3.29
CA GLU A 625 4.72 7.70 4.66
C GLU A 625 5.56 8.45 5.73
N GLY A 626 6.76 8.95 5.37
CA GLY A 626 7.67 9.64 6.28
C GLY A 626 7.23 11.06 6.65
N ALA A 627 6.58 11.79 5.74
CA ALA A 627 6.18 13.19 5.97
C ALA A 627 5.08 13.33 7.04
N ALA A 628 4.19 12.34 7.14
CA ALA A 628 3.13 12.31 8.15
C ALA A 628 3.69 12.13 9.58
N LYS A 629 4.83 11.45 9.72
CA LYS A 629 5.49 11.18 11.00
C LYS A 629 6.30 12.39 11.48
N ILE A 630 6.97 13.11 10.58
CA ILE A 630 7.65 14.35 10.92
C ILE A 630 6.63 15.43 11.33
N TYR A 631 5.45 15.45 10.70
CA TYR A 631 4.37 16.36 11.10
C TYR A 631 3.68 15.93 12.41
N SER A 632 3.66 14.65 12.79
CA SER A 632 3.17 14.24 14.12
C SER A 632 4.15 14.56 15.23
N ASP A 633 5.44 14.57 14.92
CA ASP A 633 6.51 14.67 15.91
C ASP A 633 6.97 16.14 16.14
N LEU A 634 6.81 17.04 15.16
CA LEU A 634 7.13 18.48 15.29
C LEU A 634 5.95 19.35 15.73
N ALA A 635 4.74 18.88 15.51
CA ALA A 635 3.55 19.70 15.61
C ALA A 635 2.87 19.35 16.93
N SER A 636 2.94 20.24 17.93
CA SER A 636 2.57 19.89 19.29
C SER A 636 1.05 19.57 19.47
N ASP A 637 0.16 19.75 18.47
CA ASP A 637 -1.21 19.17 18.44
C ASP A 637 -1.80 18.95 17.01
N PRO A 638 -1.35 17.92 16.29
CA PRO A 638 -1.62 17.76 14.85
C PRO A 638 -3.12 17.54 14.55
N LEU A 639 -3.88 16.98 15.49
CA LEU A 639 -5.30 16.69 15.33
C LEU A 639 -6.15 17.96 15.34
N LEU A 640 -5.78 18.95 16.15
CA LEU A 640 -6.53 20.20 16.24
C LEU A 640 -6.35 21.07 14.98
N THR A 641 -5.15 21.05 14.38
CA THR A 641 -4.89 21.69 13.07
C THR A 641 -5.65 20.98 11.95
N LEU A 642 -5.66 19.64 11.95
CA LEU A 642 -6.43 18.86 10.98
C LEU A 642 -7.94 19.08 11.13
N LYS A 643 -8.46 19.16 12.36
CA LYS A 643 -9.86 19.50 12.67
C LYS A 643 -10.24 20.89 12.19
N ARG A 644 -9.40 21.90 12.46
CA ARG A 644 -9.60 23.27 11.96
C ARG A 644 -9.65 23.29 10.44
N GLN A 645 -8.75 22.56 9.79
CA GLN A 645 -8.69 22.48 8.34
C GLN A 645 -9.92 21.78 7.75
N PHE A 646 -10.29 20.62 8.29
CA PHE A 646 -11.52 19.92 7.92
C PHE A 646 -12.74 20.84 8.04
N THR A 647 -12.88 21.55 9.15
CA THR A 647 -13.97 22.52 9.38
C THR A 647 -13.96 23.65 8.34
N ARG A 648 -12.80 24.15 7.92
CA ARG A 648 -12.69 25.16 6.86
C ARG A 648 -13.14 24.60 5.50
N ILE A 649 -12.75 23.38 5.15
CA ILE A 649 -13.15 22.72 3.90
C ILE A 649 -14.67 22.61 3.85
N VAL A 650 -15.29 22.05 4.90
CA VAL A 650 -16.74 21.88 5.00
C VAL A 650 -17.47 23.23 4.88
N ARG A 651 -17.05 24.26 5.64
CA ARG A 651 -17.69 25.59 5.58
C ARG A 651 -17.62 26.23 4.19
N ARG A 652 -16.56 25.97 3.42
CA ARG A 652 -16.41 26.53 2.05
C ARG A 652 -17.40 25.95 1.05
N ALA A 653 -17.84 24.71 1.27
CA ALA A 653 -18.88 24.11 0.45
C ALA A 653 -20.14 25.00 0.39
N ARG A 654 -20.44 25.75 1.48
CA ARG A 654 -21.73 26.42 1.71
C ARG A 654 -22.91 25.52 1.34
N ALA A 655 -22.73 24.25 1.65
CA ALA A 655 -23.60 23.14 1.39
C ALA A 655 -23.33 22.10 2.49
N PRO A 656 -24.34 21.35 2.92
CA PRO A 656 -24.12 20.24 3.83
C PRO A 656 -23.32 19.13 3.13
N VAL A 657 -22.46 18.44 3.87
CA VAL A 657 -21.56 17.40 3.33
C VAL A 657 -22.00 16.02 3.85
N ALA A 658 -22.33 15.11 2.94
CA ALA A 658 -22.68 13.73 3.26
C ALA A 658 -21.48 12.82 3.00
N ILE A 659 -20.94 12.19 4.04
CA ILE A 659 -19.79 11.29 3.96
C ILE A 659 -20.29 9.86 4.11
N PHE A 660 -20.18 9.09 3.03
CA PHE A 660 -20.56 7.69 2.94
C PHE A 660 -19.32 6.81 3.08
N ILE A 661 -19.25 6.06 4.17
CA ILE A 661 -18.12 5.18 4.51
C ILE A 661 -18.55 3.75 4.26
N ASP A 662 -17.87 3.07 3.35
CA ASP A 662 -18.22 1.72 2.89
C ASP A 662 -17.05 0.74 3.08
N ASP A 663 -17.33 -0.56 2.98
CA ASP A 663 -16.38 -1.69 3.13
C ASP A 663 -15.62 -1.72 4.47
N LEU A 664 -16.20 -1.16 5.53
CA LEU A 664 -15.62 -1.21 6.88
C LEU A 664 -15.60 -2.65 7.44
N ASP A 665 -16.54 -3.50 6.97
CA ASP A 665 -16.64 -4.94 7.25
C ASP A 665 -15.54 -5.79 6.59
N ARG A 666 -14.55 -5.16 5.94
CA ARG A 666 -13.34 -5.82 5.39
C ARG A 666 -12.04 -5.37 6.04
N CYS A 667 -12.09 -4.35 6.89
CA CYS A 667 -10.91 -3.80 7.55
C CYS A 667 -10.58 -4.56 8.84
N ASN A 668 -9.32 -4.55 9.22
CA ASN A 668 -8.87 -5.00 10.53
C ASN A 668 -9.46 -4.13 11.67
N ALA A 669 -9.56 -4.71 12.86
CA ALA A 669 -10.20 -4.08 14.02
C ALA A 669 -9.54 -2.75 14.44
N GLU A 670 -8.21 -2.64 14.34
CA GLU A 670 -7.48 -1.43 14.72
C GLU A 670 -7.86 -0.26 13.81
N PHE A 671 -7.88 -0.46 12.50
CA PHE A 671 -8.27 0.54 11.53
C PHE A 671 -9.73 0.96 11.71
N VAL A 672 -10.64 -0.01 11.90
CA VAL A 672 -12.08 0.25 12.15
C VAL A 672 -12.26 1.15 13.37
N CYS A 673 -11.62 0.81 14.49
CA CYS A 673 -11.71 1.58 15.73
C CYS A 673 -11.14 2.99 15.54
N ASN A 674 -9.91 3.10 15.00
CA ASN A 674 -9.23 4.39 14.81
C ASN A 674 -10.00 5.34 13.88
N LEU A 675 -10.60 4.82 12.81
CA LEU A 675 -11.42 5.62 11.89
C LEU A 675 -12.69 6.14 12.56
N LEU A 676 -13.46 5.26 13.21
CA LEU A 676 -14.74 5.62 13.83
C LEU A 676 -14.55 6.53 15.06
N GLU A 677 -13.53 6.26 15.89
CA GLU A 677 -13.17 7.13 17.03
C GLU A 677 -12.67 8.49 16.54
N GLY A 678 -11.89 8.54 15.46
CA GLY A 678 -11.47 9.78 14.83
C GLY A 678 -12.65 10.62 14.34
N ILE A 679 -13.62 9.98 13.69
CA ILE A 679 -14.87 10.64 13.27
C ILE A 679 -15.61 11.21 14.48
N GLN A 680 -15.83 10.39 15.51
CA GLN A 680 -16.57 10.76 16.71
C GLN A 680 -15.92 11.91 17.48
N SER A 681 -14.59 11.87 17.68
CA SER A 681 -13.87 12.83 18.52
C SER A 681 -13.49 14.12 17.79
N THR A 682 -13.12 14.00 16.51
CA THR A 682 -12.36 15.05 15.82
C THR A 682 -13.14 15.67 14.66
N PHE A 683 -13.85 14.86 13.89
CA PHE A 683 -14.46 15.31 12.62
C PHE A 683 -15.98 15.53 12.67
N ARG A 684 -16.63 15.35 13.82
CA ARG A 684 -18.03 15.78 14.01
C ARG A 684 -18.21 17.27 13.77
N ASN A 685 -19.22 17.62 12.98
CA ASN A 685 -19.53 18.99 12.58
C ASN A 685 -21.01 19.11 12.21
N SER A 686 -21.67 20.20 12.60
CA SER A 686 -23.09 20.44 12.34
C SER A 686 -23.49 20.42 10.87
N ASP A 687 -22.55 20.66 9.95
CA ASP A 687 -22.79 20.65 8.50
C ASP A 687 -22.35 19.35 7.82
N VAL A 688 -21.99 18.32 8.60
CA VAL A 688 -21.54 17.02 8.09
C VAL A 688 -22.47 15.92 8.58
N ALA A 689 -22.84 15.04 7.65
CA ALA A 689 -23.56 13.81 7.93
C ALA A 689 -22.72 12.59 7.55
N TYR A 690 -22.47 11.70 8.48
CA TYR A 690 -21.80 10.42 8.27
C TYR A 690 -22.84 9.32 8.08
N VAL A 691 -22.71 8.52 7.04
CA VAL A 691 -23.45 7.26 6.91
C VAL A 691 -22.43 6.15 6.71
N VAL A 692 -22.37 5.22 7.66
CA VAL A 692 -21.43 4.10 7.65
C VAL A 692 -22.20 2.85 7.24
N ALA A 693 -21.78 2.20 6.17
CA ALA A 693 -22.27 0.90 5.73
C ALA A 693 -21.30 -0.16 6.21
N ALA A 694 -21.71 -0.95 7.19
CA ALA A 694 -20.89 -2.01 7.77
C ALA A 694 -21.78 -3.12 8.34
N ASP A 695 -21.22 -4.30 8.56
CA ASP A 695 -21.88 -5.30 9.39
C ASP A 695 -21.80 -4.88 10.86
N ARG A 696 -22.95 -4.91 11.56
CA ARG A 696 -23.04 -4.52 12.98
C ARG A 696 -22.21 -5.40 13.88
N PHE A 697 -22.17 -6.71 13.60
CA PHE A 697 -21.38 -7.65 14.38
C PHE A 697 -19.89 -7.46 14.12
N TRP A 698 -19.50 -7.10 12.89
CA TRP A 698 -18.10 -6.80 12.58
C TRP A 698 -17.57 -5.59 13.37
N VAL A 699 -18.34 -4.48 13.39
CA VAL A 699 -17.96 -3.29 14.15
C VAL A 699 -17.97 -3.57 15.64
N LYS A 700 -19.00 -4.27 16.16
CA LYS A 700 -19.07 -4.71 17.57
C LYS A 700 -17.81 -5.51 17.96
N SER A 701 -17.50 -6.56 17.21
CA SER A 701 -16.34 -7.43 17.47
C SER A 701 -15.01 -6.68 17.35
N SER A 702 -14.92 -5.70 16.46
CA SER A 702 -13.71 -4.86 16.33
C SER A 702 -13.41 -4.09 17.61
N PHE A 703 -14.44 -3.49 18.23
CA PHE A 703 -14.29 -2.79 19.51
C PHE A 703 -14.03 -3.76 20.67
N GLU A 704 -14.67 -4.93 20.68
CA GLU A 704 -14.43 -5.96 21.70
C GLU A 704 -13.00 -6.49 21.62
N GLN A 705 -12.45 -6.69 20.42
CA GLN A 705 -11.05 -7.08 20.24
C GLN A 705 -10.08 -5.97 20.68
N ARG A 706 -10.35 -4.71 20.33
CA ARG A 706 -9.50 -3.56 20.69
C ARG A 706 -9.45 -3.35 22.20
N TYR A 707 -10.56 -3.58 22.89
CA TYR A 707 -10.76 -3.32 24.32
C TYR A 707 -10.99 -4.61 25.13
N GLU A 708 -10.45 -5.74 24.67
CA GLU A 708 -10.68 -7.08 25.24
C GLU A 708 -10.44 -7.13 26.76
N LYS A 709 -9.40 -6.44 27.24
CA LYS A 709 -9.03 -6.33 28.66
C LYS A 709 -10.10 -5.68 29.56
N PHE A 710 -11.11 -5.03 28.97
CA PHE A 710 -12.21 -4.38 29.67
C PHE A 710 -13.55 -5.11 29.48
N GLY A 711 -13.63 -6.10 28.59
CA GLY A 711 -14.88 -6.75 28.20
C GLY A 711 -15.61 -7.44 29.36
N GLU A 712 -14.88 -8.05 30.29
CA GLU A 712 -15.46 -8.69 31.49
C GLU A 712 -15.93 -7.68 32.56
N SER A 713 -15.41 -6.44 32.50
CA SER A 713 -15.63 -5.41 33.52
C SER A 713 -16.65 -4.35 33.10
N VAL A 714 -17.00 -4.29 31.79
CA VAL A 714 -17.81 -3.22 31.21
C VAL A 714 -18.87 -3.80 30.26
N GLY A 715 -20.12 -3.53 30.57
CA GLY A 715 -21.29 -4.09 29.87
C GLY A 715 -21.91 -5.26 30.63
N ASP A 716 -23.02 -5.78 30.11
CA ASP A 716 -23.70 -6.96 30.64
C ASP A 716 -24.09 -7.93 29.51
N ALA A 717 -24.71 -9.07 29.85
CA ALA A 717 -25.11 -10.09 28.87
C ALA A 717 -26.10 -9.57 27.81
N GLY A 718 -26.89 -8.55 28.13
CA GLY A 718 -27.84 -7.91 27.22
C GLY A 718 -27.21 -6.78 26.39
N GLN A 719 -26.23 -6.07 26.94
CA GLN A 719 -25.49 -4.99 26.27
C GLN A 719 -23.96 -5.11 26.46
N PRO A 720 -23.32 -6.04 25.72
CA PRO A 720 -21.86 -6.14 25.68
C PRO A 720 -21.17 -4.83 25.28
N LEU A 721 -19.90 -4.69 25.67
CA LEU A 721 -19.06 -3.51 25.43
C LEU A 721 -19.14 -2.98 23.99
N GLY A 722 -19.08 -3.86 22.98
CA GLY A 722 -19.13 -3.44 21.58
C GLY A 722 -20.42 -2.72 21.20
N TYR A 723 -21.55 -3.07 21.83
CA TYR A 723 -22.82 -2.36 21.59
C TYR A 723 -22.87 -0.98 22.26
N LEU A 724 -22.24 -0.82 23.43
CA LEU A 724 -22.10 0.49 24.07
C LEU A 724 -21.32 1.47 23.18
N PHE A 725 -20.30 0.99 22.46
CA PHE A 725 -19.59 1.79 21.46
C PHE A 725 -20.48 2.14 20.28
N LEU A 726 -21.22 1.18 19.71
CA LEU A 726 -22.13 1.44 18.60
C LEU A 726 -23.17 2.53 18.93
N ASP A 727 -23.77 2.47 20.13
CA ASP A 727 -24.76 3.45 20.59
C ASP A 727 -24.15 4.85 20.76
N LYS A 728 -22.86 4.92 21.12
CA LYS A 728 -22.13 6.20 21.24
C LYS A 728 -21.68 6.77 19.90
N LEU A 729 -21.31 5.91 18.96
CA LEU A 729 -20.78 6.28 17.64
C LEU A 729 -21.88 6.76 16.70
N PHE A 730 -23.06 6.15 16.77
CA PHE A 730 -24.14 6.38 15.80
C PHE A 730 -25.40 6.90 16.49
N GLN A 731 -25.94 8.01 15.99
CA GLN A 731 -27.26 8.48 16.41
C GLN A 731 -28.37 7.51 16.00
N LEU A 732 -28.18 6.81 14.88
CA LEU A 732 -29.13 5.83 14.37
C LEU A 732 -28.38 4.62 13.84
N SER A 733 -28.71 3.44 14.35
CA SER A 733 -28.30 2.18 13.72
C SER A 733 -29.54 1.52 13.12
N ILE A 734 -29.56 1.36 11.80
CA ILE A 734 -30.74 0.97 11.04
C ILE A 734 -30.39 -0.26 10.18
N PRO A 735 -31.15 -1.37 10.28
CA PRO A 735 -30.99 -2.50 9.38
C PRO A 735 -31.47 -2.15 7.97
N LEU A 736 -30.84 -2.74 6.96
CA LEU A 736 -31.41 -2.73 5.61
C LEU A 736 -32.78 -3.44 5.60
N PRO A 737 -33.76 -2.94 4.81
CA PRO A 737 -35.03 -3.62 4.65
C PRO A 737 -34.85 -5.04 4.15
N ILE A 738 -35.49 -5.98 4.85
CA ILE A 738 -35.56 -7.38 4.45
C ILE A 738 -36.33 -7.46 3.14
N LEU A 739 -35.80 -8.22 2.18
CA LEU A 739 -36.45 -8.43 0.90
C LEU A 739 -37.65 -9.35 1.09
N SER A 740 -38.82 -8.92 0.61
CA SER A 740 -39.99 -9.80 0.57
C SER A 740 -39.77 -10.90 -0.46
N ARG A 741 -40.45 -12.05 -0.30
CA ARG A 741 -40.40 -13.16 -1.26
C ARG A 741 -40.76 -12.70 -2.67
N ALA A 742 -41.84 -11.93 -2.81
CA ALA A 742 -42.25 -11.34 -4.10
C ALA A 742 -41.16 -10.45 -4.72
N THR A 743 -40.40 -9.72 -3.91
CA THR A 743 -39.27 -8.90 -4.37
C THR A 743 -38.10 -9.76 -4.83
N VAL A 744 -37.78 -10.84 -4.11
CA VAL A 744 -36.73 -11.79 -4.50
C VAL A 744 -37.08 -12.47 -5.82
N GLU A 745 -38.32 -12.95 -5.95
CA GLU A 745 -38.84 -13.56 -7.19
C GLU A 745 -38.78 -12.58 -8.36
N GLN A 746 -39.20 -11.33 -8.15
CA GLN A 746 -39.14 -10.29 -9.17
C GLN A 746 -37.70 -9.95 -9.56
N TYR A 747 -36.80 -9.87 -8.57
CA TYR A 747 -35.38 -9.60 -8.81
C TYR A 747 -34.72 -10.73 -9.60
N LEU A 748 -35.01 -11.98 -9.26
CA LEU A 748 -34.54 -13.16 -9.99
C LEU A 748 -35.05 -13.15 -11.44
N LYS A 749 -36.35 -12.82 -11.64
CA LYS A 749 -36.92 -12.63 -12.98
C LYS A 749 -36.19 -11.54 -13.78
N ASP A 750 -35.81 -10.44 -13.14
CA ASP A 750 -35.10 -9.33 -13.78
C ASP A 750 -33.62 -9.65 -14.07
N LEU A 751 -32.94 -10.47 -13.25
CA LEU A 751 -31.58 -10.94 -13.50
C LEU A 751 -31.49 -11.91 -14.69
N LEU A 752 -32.58 -12.64 -14.94
CA LEU A 752 -32.67 -13.68 -15.97
C LEU A 752 -33.27 -13.17 -17.29
N ARG A 753 -33.54 -11.86 -17.42
CA ARG A 753 -33.91 -11.26 -18.71
C ARG A 753 -32.64 -10.99 -19.53
N PRO A 754 -32.63 -11.29 -20.83
CA PRO A 754 -31.56 -10.80 -21.71
C PRO A 754 -31.51 -9.27 -21.62
N PRO A 755 -30.30 -8.65 -21.65
CA PRO A 755 -30.19 -7.19 -21.64
C PRO A 755 -31.02 -6.64 -22.81
N PRO A 756 -31.89 -5.64 -22.59
CA PRO A 756 -32.63 -5.03 -23.68
C PRO A 756 -31.64 -4.51 -24.72
N GLY A 757 -31.86 -4.88 -25.99
CA GLY A 757 -30.98 -4.54 -27.11
C GLY A 757 -30.53 -3.08 -27.05
N GLU A 758 -29.22 -2.87 -27.09
CA GLU A 758 -28.55 -1.57 -26.96
C GLU A 758 -29.14 -0.52 -27.90
N LYS A 759 -30.07 0.28 -27.40
CA LYS A 759 -30.31 1.65 -27.90
C LYS A 759 -30.53 2.70 -26.80
N GLU A 760 -30.50 2.34 -25.50
CA GLU A 760 -30.78 3.32 -24.42
C GLU A 760 -29.76 3.38 -23.27
N PHE A 761 -28.67 2.62 -23.26
CA PHE A 761 -27.72 2.62 -22.13
C PHE A 761 -26.25 2.76 -22.54
N VAL A 762 -25.94 3.73 -23.40
CA VAL A 762 -24.57 4.26 -23.55
C VAL A 762 -24.62 5.78 -23.41
N SER A 763 -24.79 6.26 -22.17
CA SER A 763 -24.33 7.59 -21.77
C SER A 763 -24.30 7.73 -20.24
N ALA A 764 -23.41 6.99 -19.58
CA ALA A 764 -22.74 7.37 -18.33
C ALA A 764 -21.93 6.16 -17.83
N ASN A 765 -20.60 6.34 -17.77
CA ASN A 765 -19.60 5.39 -17.25
C ASN A 765 -18.97 4.44 -18.28
N SER A 766 -18.37 5.00 -19.32
CA SER A 766 -17.22 4.37 -19.98
C SER A 766 -16.14 5.43 -20.25
N GLU A 767 -15.41 5.81 -19.20
CA GLU A 767 -14.04 6.29 -19.36
C GLU A 767 -13.18 5.57 -18.31
N SER A 768 -12.02 5.09 -18.78
CA SER A 768 -10.94 4.37 -18.09
C SER A 768 -11.11 2.86 -17.84
N ALA A 769 -11.00 2.09 -18.93
CA ALA A 769 -10.33 0.79 -18.92
C ALA A 769 -9.50 0.65 -20.20
N ASP A 770 -8.39 1.39 -20.29
CA ASP A 770 -7.33 1.09 -21.25
C ASP A 770 -6.49 -0.04 -20.66
N GLU A 771 -6.78 -1.25 -21.11
CA GLU A 771 -5.96 -2.43 -20.87
C GLU A 771 -4.87 -2.50 -21.95
N LYS A 772 -3.66 -2.02 -21.64
CA LYS A 772 -2.43 -2.52 -22.25
C LYS A 772 -1.80 -3.54 -21.31
N THR A 773 -2.43 -4.70 -21.23
CA THR A 773 -1.78 -5.92 -20.73
C THR A 773 -0.85 -6.42 -21.83
N THR A 774 0.38 -5.91 -21.87
CA THR A 774 1.48 -6.62 -22.56
C THR A 774 1.96 -7.73 -21.63
N GLY A 775 1.13 -8.77 -21.52
CA GLY A 775 1.54 -10.07 -21.02
C GLY A 775 2.38 -10.73 -22.10
N ILE A 776 3.63 -11.04 -21.75
CA ILE A 776 4.53 -11.86 -22.55
C ILE A 776 3.86 -13.23 -22.72
N HIS A 777 3.43 -13.54 -23.95
CA HIS A 777 3.13 -14.91 -24.35
C HIS A 777 4.38 -15.77 -24.08
N PRO A 778 4.28 -16.90 -23.38
CA PRO A 778 5.32 -17.91 -23.44
C PRO A 778 5.41 -18.37 -24.90
N THR A 779 6.57 -18.18 -25.52
CA THR A 779 6.89 -18.84 -26.80
C THR A 779 6.74 -20.35 -26.62
N PRO A 780 5.92 -21.03 -27.44
CA PRO A 780 5.85 -22.49 -27.41
C PRO A 780 7.21 -23.07 -27.82
N SER A 781 7.71 -24.01 -27.02
CA SER A 781 8.77 -24.94 -27.42
C SER A 781 8.29 -25.73 -28.65
N PRO A 782 9.14 -26.00 -29.66
CA PRO A 782 8.74 -26.74 -30.85
C PRO A 782 8.68 -28.24 -30.52
N SER A 783 7.53 -28.69 -30.02
CA SER A 783 7.15 -30.11 -30.03
C SER A 783 6.02 -30.29 -31.03
N ALA A 784 6.33 -30.91 -32.19
CA ALA A 784 5.48 -31.49 -33.25
C ALA A 784 4.14 -30.79 -33.62
N PRO A 785 3.76 -30.72 -34.93
CA PRO A 785 2.56 -30.00 -35.34
C PRO A 785 1.29 -30.74 -34.87
N ALA A 786 0.60 -30.18 -33.88
CA ALA A 786 -0.81 -30.48 -33.63
C ALA A 786 -1.66 -29.80 -34.72
N PRO A 787 -2.78 -30.39 -35.17
CA PRO A 787 -3.75 -29.68 -36.01
C PRO A 787 -4.18 -28.39 -35.31
N ASP A 788 -4.45 -27.34 -36.08
CA ASP A 788 -4.83 -26.00 -35.61
C ASP A 788 -6.17 -26.07 -34.83
N TYR A 789 -6.07 -26.36 -33.53
CA TYR A 789 -7.19 -26.57 -32.60
C TYR A 789 -8.18 -25.40 -32.62
N GLU A 790 -7.68 -24.18 -32.74
CA GLU A 790 -8.51 -22.97 -32.79
C GLU A 790 -9.36 -22.93 -34.08
N ALA A 791 -8.77 -23.31 -35.21
CA ALA A 791 -9.49 -23.42 -36.48
C ALA A 791 -10.52 -24.56 -36.44
N GLU A 792 -10.19 -25.69 -35.82
CA GLU A 792 -11.09 -26.83 -35.64
C GLU A 792 -12.29 -26.45 -34.75
N LEU A 793 -12.03 -25.80 -33.61
CA LEU A 793 -13.06 -25.30 -32.69
C LEU A 793 -13.96 -24.25 -33.36
N LYS A 794 -13.39 -23.32 -34.13
CA LYS A 794 -14.16 -22.34 -34.88
C LYS A 794 -15.10 -23.03 -35.88
N THR A 795 -14.61 -24.02 -36.61
CA THR A 795 -15.40 -24.81 -37.57
C THR A 795 -16.51 -25.59 -36.86
N ALA A 796 -16.21 -26.21 -35.72
CA ALA A 796 -17.20 -26.92 -34.90
C ALA A 796 -18.30 -25.97 -34.39
N ARG A 797 -17.96 -24.77 -33.94
CA ARG A 797 -18.94 -23.74 -33.52
C ARG A 797 -19.83 -23.28 -34.66
N GLU A 798 -19.29 -23.11 -35.86
CA GLU A 798 -20.09 -22.80 -37.05
C GLU A 798 -21.06 -23.93 -37.39
N ARG A 799 -20.64 -25.19 -37.26
CA ARG A 799 -21.52 -26.36 -37.43
C ARG A 799 -22.62 -26.43 -36.36
N VAL A 800 -22.33 -26.14 -35.10
CA VAL A 800 -23.36 -26.05 -34.04
C VAL A 800 -24.40 -24.99 -34.40
N ARG A 801 -23.97 -23.84 -34.91
CA ARG A 801 -24.88 -22.76 -35.33
C ARG A 801 -25.72 -23.10 -36.56
N SER A 802 -25.22 -23.94 -37.47
CA SER A 802 -25.96 -24.34 -38.67
C SER A 802 -26.92 -25.51 -38.41
N LEU A 803 -26.57 -26.43 -37.51
CA LEU A 803 -27.39 -27.59 -37.15
C LEU A 803 -28.49 -27.27 -36.13
N LYS A 804 -28.31 -26.23 -35.31
CA LYS A 804 -29.38 -25.84 -34.35
C LYS A 804 -30.63 -25.41 -35.13
N SER A 805 -31.68 -26.21 -35.00
CA SER A 805 -33.00 -25.96 -35.60
C SER A 805 -33.95 -25.22 -34.65
N GLY A 806 -33.55 -25.00 -33.39
CA GLY A 806 -34.33 -24.35 -32.35
C GLY A 806 -33.50 -23.79 -31.18
N PRO A 807 -34.14 -23.40 -30.07
CA PRO A 807 -33.45 -22.87 -28.89
C PRO A 807 -32.54 -23.92 -28.27
N LEU A 808 -31.29 -23.56 -27.96
CA LEU A 808 -30.29 -24.50 -27.46
C LEU A 808 -30.49 -24.73 -25.95
N THR A 809 -31.17 -25.83 -25.62
CA THR A 809 -31.40 -26.41 -24.29
C THR A 809 -30.38 -27.49 -23.94
N GLN A 810 -30.35 -27.97 -22.68
CA GLN A 810 -29.44 -29.06 -22.28
C GLN A 810 -29.62 -30.30 -23.18
N GLN A 811 -30.87 -30.73 -23.32
CA GLN A 811 -31.23 -31.91 -24.13
C GLN A 811 -30.86 -31.74 -25.62
N SER A 812 -31.10 -30.56 -26.19
CA SER A 812 -30.72 -30.29 -27.59
C SER A 812 -29.21 -30.17 -27.78
N GLY A 813 -28.47 -29.71 -26.77
CA GLY A 813 -27.01 -29.68 -26.76
C GLY A 813 -26.42 -31.08 -26.76
N GLU A 814 -26.93 -31.97 -25.91
CA GLU A 814 -26.55 -33.39 -25.90
C GLU A 814 -26.81 -34.07 -27.26
N ALA A 815 -27.97 -33.81 -27.86
CA ALA A 815 -28.30 -34.32 -29.18
C ALA A 815 -27.34 -33.79 -30.27
N LEU A 816 -26.95 -32.52 -30.20
CA LEU A 816 -25.98 -31.92 -31.13
C LEU A 816 -24.57 -32.49 -30.96
N ILE A 817 -24.13 -32.79 -29.73
CA ILE A 817 -22.85 -33.47 -29.49
C ILE A 817 -22.87 -34.87 -30.12
N ALA A 818 -23.96 -35.61 -29.94
CA ALA A 818 -24.12 -36.93 -30.55
C ALA A 818 -24.12 -36.86 -32.09
N GLU A 819 -24.75 -35.85 -32.68
CA GLU A 819 -24.79 -35.63 -34.14
C GLU A 819 -23.44 -35.17 -34.72
N LEU A 820 -22.70 -34.33 -34.00
CA LEU A 820 -21.38 -33.83 -34.40
C LEU A 820 -20.25 -34.85 -34.20
N GLY A 821 -20.52 -35.93 -33.47
CA GLY A 821 -19.54 -36.87 -32.96
C GLY A 821 -19.01 -36.41 -31.61
N ASP A 822 -19.01 -37.29 -30.62
CA ASP A 822 -18.66 -36.98 -29.24
C ASP A 822 -17.14 -36.82 -29.06
N THR A 823 -16.65 -35.58 -29.16
CA THR A 823 -15.23 -35.21 -29.11
C THR A 823 -15.03 -34.01 -28.20
N HIS A 824 -13.81 -33.79 -27.71
CA HIS A 824 -13.52 -32.60 -26.88
C HIS A 824 -13.89 -31.28 -27.59
N VAL A 825 -13.64 -31.19 -28.90
CA VAL A 825 -13.91 -29.99 -29.71
C VAL A 825 -15.41 -29.77 -29.91
N SER A 826 -16.19 -30.82 -30.19
CA SER A 826 -17.64 -30.69 -30.34
C SER A 826 -18.34 -30.38 -29.00
N ARG A 827 -17.87 -30.99 -27.90
CA ARG A 827 -18.32 -30.66 -26.53
C ARG A 827 -18.04 -29.21 -26.17
N GLU A 828 -16.82 -28.72 -26.42
CA GLU A 828 -16.46 -27.32 -26.17
C GLU A 828 -17.27 -26.36 -27.06
N ALA A 829 -17.45 -26.68 -28.34
CA ALA A 829 -18.24 -25.86 -29.26
C ALA A 829 -19.70 -25.74 -28.80
N VAL A 830 -20.32 -26.84 -28.37
CA VAL A 830 -21.69 -26.83 -27.84
C VAL A 830 -21.76 -26.07 -26.52
N ALA A 831 -20.82 -26.26 -25.60
CA ALA A 831 -20.77 -25.54 -24.33
C ALA A 831 -20.70 -24.02 -24.52
N LEU A 832 -19.86 -23.55 -25.45
CA LEU A 832 -19.69 -22.13 -25.77
C LEU A 832 -20.91 -21.51 -26.45
N GLU A 833 -21.64 -22.26 -27.28
CA GLU A 833 -22.89 -21.78 -27.89
C GLU A 833 -24.07 -21.89 -26.92
N PHE A 834 -24.07 -22.88 -26.01
CA PHE A 834 -25.07 -23.04 -24.94
C PHE A 834 -25.02 -21.86 -23.96
N ALA A 835 -23.82 -21.41 -23.60
CA ALA A 835 -23.60 -20.16 -22.86
C ALA A 835 -24.30 -18.95 -23.48
N ARG A 836 -24.51 -18.96 -24.80
CA ARG A 836 -25.07 -17.84 -25.55
C ARG A 836 -26.56 -18.05 -25.87
N SER A 837 -27.20 -19.07 -25.30
CA SER A 837 -28.57 -19.42 -25.59
C SER A 837 -29.56 -18.76 -24.62
N GLU A 838 -30.54 -18.03 -25.14
CA GLU A 838 -31.67 -17.54 -24.32
C GLU A 838 -32.49 -18.69 -23.71
N ALA A 839 -32.50 -19.87 -24.36
CA ALA A 839 -33.15 -21.05 -23.80
C ALA A 839 -32.40 -21.66 -22.62
N ALA A 840 -31.07 -21.62 -22.61
CA ALA A 840 -30.28 -22.03 -21.45
C ALA A 840 -30.60 -21.14 -20.22
N VAL A 841 -30.80 -19.83 -20.46
CA VAL A 841 -31.25 -18.89 -19.41
C VAL A 841 -32.67 -19.21 -18.94
N ALA A 842 -33.58 -19.54 -19.87
CA ALA A 842 -34.94 -19.93 -19.54
C ALA A 842 -35.03 -21.26 -18.77
N GLU A 843 -34.18 -22.24 -19.09
CA GLU A 843 -34.05 -23.50 -18.36
C GLU A 843 -33.52 -23.27 -16.94
N ALA A 844 -32.46 -22.46 -16.81
CA ALA A 844 -31.95 -22.05 -15.50
C ALA A 844 -33.03 -21.37 -14.66
N LYS A 845 -33.85 -20.52 -15.28
CA LYS A 845 -34.98 -19.87 -14.62
C LYS A 845 -36.02 -20.87 -14.12
N HIS A 846 -36.44 -21.81 -14.98
CA HIS A 846 -37.47 -22.79 -14.62
C HIS A 846 -37.01 -23.65 -13.44
N VAL A 847 -35.79 -24.18 -13.52
CA VAL A 847 -35.26 -25.08 -12.50
C VAL A 847 -34.99 -24.36 -11.19
N LEU A 848 -34.39 -23.16 -11.22
CA LEU A 848 -34.10 -22.44 -9.98
C LEU A 848 -35.35 -21.90 -9.28
N HIS A 849 -36.43 -21.63 -10.03
CA HIS A 849 -37.72 -21.21 -9.46
C HIS A 849 -38.36 -22.32 -8.60
N GLU A 850 -38.09 -23.60 -8.88
CA GLU A 850 -38.54 -24.71 -8.03
C GLU A 850 -37.93 -24.65 -6.62
N TYR A 851 -36.80 -23.94 -6.48
CA TYR A 851 -36.06 -23.77 -5.23
C TYR A 851 -36.17 -22.35 -4.65
N ASP A 852 -37.16 -21.54 -5.06
CA ASP A 852 -37.34 -20.17 -4.57
C ASP A 852 -37.37 -20.07 -3.04
N GLU A 853 -37.91 -21.08 -2.35
CA GLU A 853 -37.93 -21.13 -0.87
C GLU A 853 -36.54 -21.32 -0.26
N CYS A 854 -35.65 -21.96 -1.01
CA CYS A 854 -34.27 -22.18 -0.63
C CYS A 854 -33.34 -21.10 -1.20
N MET A 855 -33.84 -20.11 -1.95
CA MET A 855 -33.03 -19.02 -2.47
C MET A 855 -32.72 -18.00 -1.38
N PRO A 856 -31.44 -17.58 -1.23
CA PRO A 856 -31.08 -16.63 -0.19
C PRO A 856 -31.60 -15.23 -0.53
N ALA A 857 -32.11 -14.50 0.47
CA ALA A 857 -32.50 -13.09 0.37
C ALA A 857 -31.28 -12.13 0.27
N ASN A 858 -30.22 -12.56 -0.42
CA ASN A 858 -28.96 -11.86 -0.58
C ASN A 858 -28.64 -11.70 -2.09
N PRO A 859 -28.69 -10.47 -2.64
CA PRO A 859 -28.49 -10.23 -4.06
C PRO A 859 -27.16 -10.74 -4.61
N ARG A 860 -26.08 -10.62 -3.84
CA ARG A 860 -24.76 -11.11 -4.24
C ARG A 860 -24.74 -12.62 -4.37
N VAL A 861 -25.30 -13.32 -3.38
CA VAL A 861 -25.37 -14.79 -3.40
C VAL A 861 -26.24 -15.25 -4.56
N MET A 862 -27.38 -14.60 -4.84
CA MET A 862 -28.21 -14.91 -6.02
C MET A 862 -27.43 -14.80 -7.33
N LYS A 863 -26.74 -13.67 -7.58
CA LYS A 863 -25.91 -13.50 -8.79
C LYS A 863 -24.80 -14.55 -8.88
N ARG A 864 -24.11 -14.81 -7.76
CA ARG A 864 -23.04 -15.82 -7.69
C ARG A 864 -23.57 -17.21 -7.99
N MET A 865 -24.74 -17.55 -7.47
CA MET A 865 -25.41 -18.83 -7.69
C MET A 865 -25.82 -19.00 -9.16
N LEU A 866 -26.36 -17.95 -9.80
CA LEU A 866 -26.66 -17.96 -11.23
C LEU A 866 -25.42 -18.16 -12.09
N ASN A 867 -24.34 -17.42 -11.81
CA ASN A 867 -23.06 -17.56 -12.51
C ASN A 867 -22.48 -18.98 -12.33
N ALA A 868 -22.49 -19.50 -11.09
CA ALA A 868 -22.00 -20.84 -10.78
C ALA A 868 -22.83 -21.94 -11.46
N PHE A 869 -24.16 -21.80 -11.46
CA PHE A 869 -25.07 -22.74 -12.13
C PHE A 869 -24.84 -22.78 -13.65
N GLY A 870 -24.70 -21.62 -14.30
CA GLY A 870 -24.39 -21.53 -15.72
C GLY A 870 -23.05 -22.16 -16.08
N LEU A 871 -22.00 -21.91 -15.29
CA LEU A 871 -20.68 -22.48 -15.50
C LEU A 871 -20.66 -24.01 -15.27
N ARG A 872 -21.35 -24.50 -14.24
CA ARG A 872 -21.43 -25.95 -13.96
C ARG A 872 -22.09 -26.74 -15.09
N GLN A 873 -23.07 -26.17 -15.78
CA GLN A 873 -23.65 -26.79 -16.98
C GLN A 873 -22.63 -26.88 -18.13
N GLN A 874 -21.82 -25.82 -18.35
CA GLN A 874 -20.75 -25.85 -19.36
C GLN A 874 -19.70 -26.91 -19.03
N ILE A 875 -19.31 -27.03 -17.75
CA ILE A 875 -18.39 -28.08 -17.29
C ILE A 875 -18.97 -29.47 -17.57
N GLY A 876 -20.28 -29.68 -17.35
CA GLY A 876 -20.96 -30.93 -17.66
C GLY A 876 -20.84 -31.34 -19.13
N PHE A 877 -21.04 -30.39 -20.05
CA PHE A 877 -20.87 -30.62 -21.49
C PHE A 877 -19.41 -30.95 -21.85
N ILE A 878 -18.45 -30.18 -21.34
CA ILE A 878 -17.01 -30.42 -21.60
C ILE A 878 -16.58 -31.79 -21.07
N GLY A 879 -17.07 -32.17 -19.90
CA GLY A 879 -16.83 -33.48 -19.28
C GLY A 879 -17.48 -34.66 -20.02
N GLY A 880 -18.49 -34.41 -20.87
CA GLY A 880 -19.15 -35.45 -21.68
C GLY A 880 -20.19 -36.30 -20.95
N ASP A 881 -20.63 -35.87 -19.78
CA ASP A 881 -21.68 -36.56 -19.02
C ASP A 881 -22.51 -35.50 -18.26
N PRO A 882 -23.23 -34.62 -18.94
CA PRO A 882 -23.95 -33.53 -18.27
C PRO A 882 -25.00 -34.07 -17.28
N LEU A 883 -24.91 -33.64 -16.02
CA LEU A 883 -25.86 -34.06 -14.97
C LEU A 883 -27.24 -33.40 -15.16
N PRO A 884 -28.32 -33.99 -14.63
CA PRO A 884 -29.65 -33.37 -14.67
C PRO A 884 -29.64 -31.98 -14.02
N LEU A 885 -30.34 -31.01 -14.63
CA LEU A 885 -30.38 -29.61 -14.15
C LEU A 885 -30.77 -29.50 -12.67
N GLY A 886 -31.72 -30.31 -12.20
CA GLY A 886 -32.14 -30.34 -10.80
C GLY A 886 -31.00 -30.71 -9.85
N VAL A 887 -30.18 -31.70 -10.21
CA VAL A 887 -29.00 -32.12 -9.42
C VAL A 887 -27.97 -30.99 -9.38
N VAL A 888 -27.69 -30.36 -10.52
CA VAL A 888 -26.76 -29.22 -10.60
C VAL A 888 -27.27 -28.04 -9.79
N ALA A 889 -28.57 -27.74 -9.84
CA ALA A 889 -29.20 -26.67 -9.07
C ALA A 889 -29.08 -26.91 -7.57
N ARG A 890 -29.45 -28.10 -7.10
CA ARG A 890 -29.36 -28.49 -5.69
C ARG A 890 -27.95 -28.37 -5.14
N TRP A 891 -26.96 -28.91 -5.85
CA TRP A 891 -25.57 -28.79 -5.44
C TRP A 891 -25.10 -27.33 -5.42
N THR A 892 -25.48 -26.54 -6.43
CA THR A 892 -25.14 -25.11 -6.49
C THR A 892 -25.77 -24.37 -5.30
N ILE A 893 -27.04 -24.64 -4.93
CA ILE A 893 -27.66 -24.04 -3.74
C ILE A 893 -26.88 -24.44 -2.48
N LEU A 894 -26.57 -25.73 -2.35
CA LEU A 894 -25.89 -26.29 -1.18
C LEU A 894 -24.52 -25.64 -0.96
N GLU A 895 -23.69 -25.59 -2.00
CA GLU A 895 -22.35 -24.97 -1.98
C GLU A 895 -22.42 -23.47 -1.68
N GLN A 896 -23.40 -22.77 -2.24
CA GLN A 896 -23.49 -21.31 -2.10
C GLN A 896 -24.07 -20.86 -0.76
N ARG A 897 -24.96 -21.64 -0.15
CA ARG A 897 -25.62 -21.32 1.13
C ARG A 897 -24.97 -22.00 2.34
N TRP A 898 -24.48 -23.22 2.17
CA TRP A 898 -23.84 -24.02 3.21
C TRP A 898 -22.48 -24.55 2.71
N PRO A 899 -21.50 -23.67 2.42
CA PRO A 899 -20.20 -24.06 1.88
C PRO A 899 -19.48 -25.07 2.80
N ALA A 900 -19.52 -24.87 4.12
CA ALA A 900 -18.93 -25.82 5.07
C ALA A 900 -19.56 -27.22 4.98
N LEU A 901 -20.87 -27.32 4.75
CA LEU A 901 -21.52 -28.61 4.53
C LEU A 901 -21.10 -29.20 3.18
N ALA A 902 -21.03 -28.38 2.12
CA ALA A 902 -20.56 -28.83 0.82
C ALA A 902 -19.11 -29.33 0.86
N ASP A 903 -18.22 -28.68 1.62
CA ASP A 903 -16.84 -29.11 1.86
C ASP A 903 -16.81 -30.47 2.58
N LEU A 904 -17.58 -30.63 3.67
CA LEU A 904 -17.69 -31.90 4.41
C LEU A 904 -18.21 -33.06 3.55
N LEU A 905 -19.14 -32.76 2.65
CA LEU A 905 -19.69 -33.71 1.68
C LEU A 905 -18.71 -33.99 0.54
N GLY A 906 -17.94 -32.99 0.10
CA GLY A 906 -16.90 -33.16 -0.91
C GLY A 906 -15.72 -34.02 -0.43
N GLU A 907 -15.31 -33.82 0.83
CA GLU A 907 -14.32 -34.67 1.50
C GLU A 907 -14.79 -36.13 1.58
N LYS A 908 -16.05 -36.34 1.98
CA LYS A 908 -16.64 -37.67 2.13
C LYS A 908 -18.07 -37.74 1.56
N PRO A 909 -18.22 -38.08 0.27
CA PRO A 909 -19.53 -38.10 -0.41
C PRO A 909 -20.59 -38.99 0.23
N SER A 910 -20.20 -40.12 0.84
CA SER A 910 -21.11 -41.03 1.56
C SER A 910 -21.86 -40.39 2.73
N ARG A 911 -21.39 -39.24 3.26
CA ARG A 911 -22.08 -38.50 4.32
C ARG A 911 -23.46 -37.98 3.91
N ILE A 912 -23.73 -37.83 2.61
CA ILE A 912 -25.06 -37.41 2.11
C ILE A 912 -26.16 -38.39 2.54
N ILE A 913 -25.82 -39.67 2.72
CA ILE A 913 -26.73 -40.73 3.15
C ILE A 913 -27.28 -40.46 4.56
N ALA A 914 -26.52 -39.78 5.41
CA ALA A 914 -26.97 -39.44 6.77
C ALA A 914 -28.19 -38.49 6.75
N PHE A 915 -28.22 -37.53 5.82
CA PHE A 915 -29.39 -36.68 5.60
C PHE A 915 -30.55 -37.48 5.01
N GLN A 916 -30.27 -38.39 4.07
CA GLN A 916 -31.31 -39.23 3.46
C GLN A 916 -31.98 -40.21 4.45
N LYS A 917 -31.28 -40.60 5.51
CA LYS A 917 -31.77 -41.51 6.56
C LYS A 917 -32.24 -40.81 7.83
N ASP A 918 -32.23 -39.47 7.85
CA ASP A 918 -32.54 -38.65 9.02
C ASP A 918 -31.66 -38.93 10.27
N ASN A 919 -30.40 -39.36 10.03
CA ASN A 919 -29.41 -39.67 11.07
C ASN A 919 -28.22 -38.69 11.04
N ALA A 920 -28.43 -37.48 10.51
CA ALA A 920 -27.37 -36.47 10.44
C ALA A 920 -26.91 -35.98 11.83
N GLU A 921 -27.74 -36.16 12.86
CA GLU A 921 -27.39 -35.82 14.26
C GLU A 921 -26.32 -36.76 14.84
N ASP A 922 -26.20 -37.99 14.32
CA ASP A 922 -25.25 -39.00 14.82
C ASP A 922 -23.80 -38.76 14.36
N ASP A 923 -23.58 -38.00 13.29
CA ASP A 923 -22.25 -37.57 12.84
C ASP A 923 -21.95 -36.20 13.45
N SER A 924 -20.95 -36.13 14.34
CA SER A 924 -20.58 -34.91 15.05
C SER A 924 -20.21 -33.75 14.12
N ALA A 925 -19.75 -34.02 12.89
CA ALA A 925 -19.46 -33.00 11.89
C ALA A 925 -20.74 -32.48 11.19
N LEU A 926 -21.78 -33.29 11.10
CA LEU A 926 -23.07 -32.95 10.46
C LEU A 926 -24.11 -32.41 11.43
N ALA A 927 -23.95 -32.67 12.73
CA ALA A 927 -24.86 -32.23 13.79
C ALA A 927 -25.26 -30.74 13.70
N PRO A 928 -24.38 -29.76 13.35
CA PRO A 928 -24.79 -28.35 13.20
C PRO A 928 -25.79 -28.09 12.06
N PHE A 929 -25.92 -29.03 11.11
CA PHE A 929 -26.77 -28.92 9.93
C PHE A 929 -28.02 -29.82 10.01
N ALA A 930 -28.08 -30.71 11.00
CA ALA A 930 -29.18 -31.64 11.18
C ALA A 930 -30.50 -30.91 11.51
N GLY A 931 -31.63 -31.49 11.11
CA GLY A 931 -32.97 -30.91 11.32
C GLY A 931 -33.27 -29.64 10.52
N ASN A 932 -32.34 -29.12 9.71
CA ASN A 932 -32.59 -27.94 8.88
C ASN A 932 -33.45 -28.31 7.67
N ARG A 933 -34.71 -27.86 7.68
CA ARG A 933 -35.69 -28.13 6.63
C ARG A 933 -35.24 -27.68 5.24
N GLU A 934 -34.54 -26.56 5.12
CA GLU A 934 -34.07 -26.08 3.81
C GLU A 934 -32.95 -26.97 3.25
N ILE A 935 -32.06 -27.48 4.10
CA ILE A 935 -31.01 -28.43 3.70
C ILE A 935 -31.65 -29.73 3.22
N ILE A 936 -32.63 -30.26 3.97
CA ILE A 936 -33.41 -31.45 3.59
C ILE A 936 -34.08 -31.26 2.22
N THR A 937 -34.72 -30.10 2.00
CA THR A 937 -35.34 -29.75 0.71
C THR A 937 -34.32 -29.71 -0.42
N VAL A 938 -33.14 -29.13 -0.19
CA VAL A 938 -32.07 -29.01 -1.21
C VAL A 938 -31.44 -30.37 -1.50
N VAL A 939 -31.16 -31.18 -0.48
CA VAL A 939 -30.67 -32.57 -0.66
C VAL A 939 -31.70 -33.40 -1.44
N GLY A 940 -32.99 -33.09 -1.32
CA GLY A 940 -34.03 -33.67 -2.15
C GLY A 940 -34.47 -35.05 -1.69
N LEU A 941 -34.62 -35.25 -0.37
CA LEU A 941 -35.18 -36.47 0.19
C LEU A 941 -36.47 -36.90 -0.56
N ASN A 942 -36.44 -38.07 -1.18
CA ASN A 942 -37.53 -38.66 -2.00
C ASN A 942 -37.86 -37.93 -3.32
N ALA A 943 -37.01 -37.04 -3.80
CA ALA A 943 -37.12 -36.44 -5.13
C ALA A 943 -36.38 -37.27 -6.19
N ALA A 944 -36.85 -37.26 -7.44
CA ALA A 944 -36.22 -37.98 -8.54
C ALA A 944 -34.80 -37.47 -8.86
N ASP A 945 -34.51 -36.21 -8.50
CA ASP A 945 -33.25 -35.50 -8.71
C ASP A 945 -32.47 -35.30 -7.40
N ALA A 946 -32.70 -36.16 -6.39
CA ALA A 946 -31.99 -36.11 -5.11
C ALA A 946 -30.46 -36.16 -5.27
N LEU A 947 -29.74 -35.45 -4.39
CA LEU A 947 -28.29 -35.57 -4.32
C LEU A 947 -27.92 -36.97 -3.81
N THR A 948 -27.18 -37.72 -4.62
CA THR A 948 -26.65 -39.05 -4.29
C THR A 948 -25.16 -38.97 -4.00
N GLU A 949 -24.59 -40.02 -3.41
CA GLU A 949 -23.14 -40.12 -3.19
C GLU A 949 -22.35 -39.94 -4.51
N ALA A 950 -22.82 -40.55 -5.59
CA ALA A 950 -22.21 -40.41 -6.92
C ALA A 950 -22.29 -38.97 -7.45
N HIS A 951 -23.44 -38.31 -7.28
CA HIS A 951 -23.59 -36.90 -7.68
C HIS A 951 -22.61 -36.00 -6.92
N VAL A 952 -22.48 -36.20 -5.60
CA VAL A 952 -21.59 -35.40 -4.74
C VAL A 952 -20.12 -35.65 -5.10
N ALA A 953 -19.69 -36.91 -5.24
CA ALA A 953 -18.32 -37.25 -5.61
C ALA A 953 -17.90 -36.53 -6.90
N ARG A 954 -18.79 -36.60 -7.90
CA ARG A 954 -18.60 -35.99 -9.20
C ARG A 954 -18.56 -34.45 -9.16
N LEU A 955 -19.56 -33.82 -8.54
CA LEU A 955 -19.69 -32.36 -8.50
C LEU A 955 -18.67 -31.66 -7.60
N ALA A 956 -18.14 -32.36 -6.60
CA ALA A 956 -17.14 -31.84 -5.67
C ALA A 956 -15.70 -32.09 -6.14
N LYS A 957 -15.40 -33.24 -6.74
CA LYS A 957 -14.03 -33.63 -7.15
C LYS A 957 -13.75 -33.46 -8.64
N GLY A 958 -14.78 -33.25 -9.46
CA GLY A 958 -14.65 -33.20 -10.92
C GLY A 958 -14.30 -34.56 -11.53
N GLU A 959 -14.56 -35.65 -10.82
CA GLU A 959 -14.34 -37.05 -11.24
C GLU A 959 -15.37 -37.54 -12.26
#